data_AF-A0A182SQD7-F1
#
_entry.id   AF-A0A182SQD7-F1
#
_cell.length_a   1.000
_cell.length_b   1.000
_cell.length_c   1.000
_cell.angle_alpha   90.00
_cell.angle_beta   90.00
_cell.angle_gamma   90.00
#
_symmetry.space_group_name_H-M   'P 1'
#
loop_
_entity.id
_entity.type
_entity.pdbx_description
1 polymer ?
#
loop_
_entity_poly.entity_id
_entity_poly.type
_entity_poly.pdbx_seq_one_letter_code
_entity_poly.pdbx_strand_id
1 'polypeptide(L)'
;MSVLVFLIAAAHCVYTPFTKVEESFNLQAIHDLLYHRTNLTDYDHHEFPGVVPRTFLGPLFITFLVTPIATLLEMFEINKFWMQYAVRFTLAATVVFAWNRLKVTILHKFGVTVGVWFMLITATQFHFMFYMSRPLPNIMALPLVLLAIDYWLNRCVKRFIVCSGAAIIIFRAELAMLLGLYLLYDIYYKRISLPVFLRIAIPAGVLLVVLTVTVDSFFWGRALWPEAEVFWFNTVQNKSSEWGTSPFLWYVYSALPRAMGLSIVFVPLGLYLETRIRSLVVPAVVFVLLFSCLPHKELRFIIYVFPLFNVAAACACNRLWLNRQKSLWNKFLSFVCIGHLFGNTLLTMFLLLVAGTNYPGGVAISRFHRLAAGETNISIHIDNLSAQSGVSRFAQINSDWTYSKRENLRPDDEMLHRFDYLLTEAQDKYSDKMRLLSQTHEIVEFVECFNSIGLQYHSVLPVKIKTKPCIFIMRRRYDLSDRERLRWSSVLEGSGANSLNDATPTVPSTELNEEEEQEEDEEEEQDEDEQAETVDEQEQQDDAPSDDEDKDESFVDTLKKEERRPERRKRSVAFSKSSSLRMNSRSIPPLIPKLRRVSIKQAENLNDHQLDNQPSTAKDDDDDEGDEEEDDETQPPAEERAKLTSSFVQSSKSTGGRLKEARKLIKEEKMRKMASKLTKASFSEVCNLDRMSMKECLKKLIDDSGTLVDELDDEDD
;
A
#
# COMPACT_ATOMS: atom_id res chain seq x y z
N MET A 1 -12.74 -24.16 2.79
CA MET A 1 -11.31 -23.97 2.44
C MET A 1 -11.13 -22.92 1.36
N SER A 2 -11.20 -23.20 0.05
CA SER A 2 -11.16 -22.13 -0.98
C SER A 2 -12.27 -21.09 -0.81
N VAL A 3 -13.45 -21.52 -0.39
CA VAL A 3 -14.58 -20.66 -0.02
C VAL A 3 -14.22 -19.64 1.08
N LEU A 4 -13.29 -19.94 2.00
CA LEU A 4 -12.89 -18.99 3.04
C LEU A 4 -12.11 -17.80 2.45
N VAL A 5 -11.17 -18.07 1.54
CA VAL A 5 -10.44 -17.04 0.77
C VAL A 5 -11.42 -16.17 -0.02
N PHE A 6 -12.41 -16.78 -0.68
CA PHE A 6 -13.45 -16.04 -1.40
C PHE A 6 -14.31 -15.16 -0.48
N LEU A 7 -14.77 -15.70 0.65
CA LEU A 7 -15.59 -14.93 1.61
C LEU A 7 -14.82 -13.76 2.23
N ILE A 8 -13.51 -13.92 2.48
CA ILE A 8 -12.67 -12.83 3.00
C ILE A 8 -12.46 -11.75 1.94
N ALA A 9 -12.13 -12.12 0.69
CA ALA A 9 -12.02 -11.16 -0.42
C ALA A 9 -13.37 -10.45 -0.71
N ALA A 10 -14.49 -11.17 -0.61
CA ALA A 10 -15.83 -10.60 -0.72
C ALA A 10 -16.13 -9.62 0.43
N ALA A 11 -15.74 -9.92 1.68
CA ALA A 11 -15.88 -8.99 2.80
C ALA A 11 -15.06 -7.70 2.61
N HIS A 12 -13.83 -7.78 2.09
CA HIS A 12 -13.03 -6.60 1.73
C HIS A 12 -13.73 -5.77 0.63
N CYS A 13 -14.35 -6.42 -0.35
CA CYS A 13 -15.12 -5.78 -1.42
C CYS A 13 -16.43 -5.12 -0.92
N VAL A 14 -17.11 -5.72 0.06
CA VAL A 14 -18.31 -5.14 0.70
C VAL A 14 -17.94 -3.93 1.56
N TYR A 15 -16.81 -3.99 2.29
CA TYR A 15 -16.34 -2.88 3.11
C TYR A 15 -15.77 -1.72 2.27
N THR A 16 -15.12 -2.00 1.14
CA THR A 16 -14.56 -1.00 0.21
C THR A 16 -15.17 -1.12 -1.19
N PRO A 17 -16.44 -0.69 -1.39
CA PRO A 17 -17.18 -0.95 -2.62
C PRO A 17 -16.74 -0.11 -3.82
N PHE A 18 -16.15 1.06 -3.55
CA PHE A 18 -15.61 1.98 -4.54
C PHE A 18 -14.20 1.61 -5.01
N THR A 19 -13.73 2.28 -6.06
CA THR A 19 -12.55 1.92 -6.86
C THR A 19 -11.74 3.18 -7.22
N LYS A 20 -10.41 3.12 -7.21
CA LYS A 20 -9.54 4.26 -7.58
C LYS A 20 -9.39 4.37 -9.12
N VAL A 21 -8.80 5.46 -9.59
CA VAL A 21 -8.62 5.77 -11.04
C VAL A 21 -7.97 4.66 -11.86
N GLU A 22 -7.06 3.87 -11.31
CA GLU A 22 -6.32 2.83 -12.04
C GLU A 22 -7.09 1.49 -12.12
N GLU A 23 -8.19 1.39 -11.38
CA GLU A 23 -9.22 0.35 -11.54
C GLU A 23 -10.27 0.74 -12.61
N SER A 24 -10.34 2.03 -12.99
CA SER A 24 -11.45 2.60 -13.77
C SER A 24 -11.62 1.93 -15.13
N PHE A 25 -10.60 1.91 -16.00
CA PHE A 25 -10.72 1.42 -17.38
C PHE A 25 -11.43 0.06 -17.46
N ASN A 26 -10.98 -0.92 -16.68
CA ASN A 26 -11.57 -2.26 -16.73
C ASN A 26 -12.99 -2.29 -16.14
N LEU A 27 -13.27 -1.48 -15.12
CA LEU A 27 -14.60 -1.38 -14.52
C LEU A 27 -15.60 -0.76 -15.50
N GLN A 28 -15.22 0.35 -16.14
CA GLN A 28 -16.04 1.09 -17.10
C GLN A 28 -16.22 0.27 -18.38
N ALA A 29 -15.17 -0.37 -18.89
CA ALA A 29 -15.27 -1.31 -20.01
C ALA A 29 -16.25 -2.47 -19.73
N ILE A 30 -16.31 -2.99 -18.49
CA ILE A 30 -17.30 -4.01 -18.10
C ILE A 30 -18.71 -3.42 -18.00
N HIS A 31 -18.87 -2.20 -17.48
CA HIS A 31 -20.15 -1.48 -17.52
C HIS A 31 -20.65 -1.34 -18.96
N ASP A 32 -19.80 -0.88 -19.87
CA ASP A 32 -20.20 -0.53 -21.23
C ASP A 32 -20.48 -1.78 -22.08
N LEU A 33 -19.72 -2.86 -21.89
CA LEU A 33 -20.02 -4.17 -22.48
C LEU A 33 -21.35 -4.77 -21.98
N LEU A 34 -21.81 -4.44 -20.76
CA LEU A 34 -23.09 -4.91 -20.22
C LEU A 34 -24.28 -4.06 -20.71
N TYR A 35 -24.15 -2.73 -20.67
CA TYR A 35 -25.26 -1.80 -20.94
C TYR A 35 -25.29 -1.26 -22.37
N HIS A 36 -24.16 -0.78 -22.91
CA HIS A 36 -24.08 -0.21 -24.27
C HIS A 36 -23.84 -1.28 -25.36
N ARG A 37 -23.19 -2.41 -25.00
CA ARG A 37 -23.08 -3.70 -25.72
C ARG A 37 -22.42 -3.67 -27.11
N THR A 38 -23.02 -2.94 -28.04
CA THR A 38 -22.57 -2.74 -29.43
C THR A 38 -22.56 -1.26 -29.83
N ASN A 39 -23.11 -0.36 -29.02
CA ASN A 39 -23.08 1.07 -29.30
C ASN A 39 -21.75 1.68 -28.83
N LEU A 40 -20.71 1.47 -29.65
CA LEU A 40 -19.33 1.86 -29.31
C LEU A 40 -19.16 3.36 -29.06
N THR A 41 -20.03 4.22 -29.62
CA THR A 41 -19.99 5.68 -29.44
C THR A 41 -20.07 6.13 -27.98
N ASP A 42 -20.72 5.34 -27.13
CA ASP A 42 -21.06 5.75 -25.77
C ASP A 42 -20.02 5.33 -24.73
N TYR A 43 -18.99 4.56 -25.13
CA TYR A 43 -18.07 3.91 -24.19
C TYR A 43 -17.14 4.93 -23.52
N ASP A 44 -16.85 4.72 -22.22
CA ASP A 44 -16.10 5.67 -21.39
C ASP A 44 -14.69 5.95 -21.93
N HIS A 45 -14.06 5.01 -22.64
CA HIS A 45 -12.72 5.18 -23.22
C HIS A 45 -12.68 6.02 -24.51
N HIS A 46 -13.82 6.40 -25.09
CA HIS A 46 -13.87 7.37 -26.18
C HIS A 46 -14.07 8.81 -25.68
N GLU A 47 -14.67 8.98 -24.50
CA GLU A 47 -14.79 10.26 -23.80
C GLU A 47 -13.54 10.54 -22.92
N PHE A 48 -13.03 9.50 -22.26
CA PHE A 48 -11.87 9.51 -21.36
C PHE A 48 -10.91 8.34 -21.70
N PRO A 49 -10.12 8.46 -22.79
CA PRO A 49 -9.20 7.39 -23.21
C PRO A 49 -8.07 7.11 -22.20
N GLY A 50 -7.73 8.09 -21.36
CA GLY A 50 -6.55 8.04 -20.49
C GLY A 50 -5.23 8.08 -21.27
N VAL A 51 -4.12 8.05 -20.54
CA VAL A 51 -2.77 8.25 -21.11
C VAL A 51 -2.30 7.13 -22.06
N VAL A 52 -2.78 5.89 -21.88
CA VAL A 52 -2.29 4.71 -22.62
C VAL A 52 -3.40 3.65 -22.73
N PRO A 53 -3.67 3.09 -23.93
CA PRO A 53 -4.73 2.11 -24.13
C PRO A 53 -4.48 0.79 -23.39
N ARG A 54 -5.57 0.08 -23.08
CA ARG A 54 -5.58 -1.20 -22.35
C ARG A 54 -6.47 -2.20 -23.09
N THR A 55 -6.28 -3.50 -22.83
CA THR A 55 -7.02 -4.57 -23.53
C THR A 55 -8.44 -4.78 -22.99
N PHE A 56 -9.38 -4.99 -23.89
CA PHE A 56 -10.75 -5.40 -23.63
C PHE A 56 -10.87 -6.91 -23.33
N LEU A 57 -9.83 -7.72 -23.58
CA LEU A 57 -9.89 -9.18 -23.36
C LEU A 57 -10.14 -9.58 -21.90
N GLY A 58 -9.65 -8.79 -20.93
CA GLY A 58 -10.00 -8.94 -19.51
C GLY A 58 -11.47 -8.61 -19.21
N PRO A 59 -11.90 -7.36 -19.50
CA PRO A 59 -13.30 -6.93 -19.45
C PRO A 59 -14.30 -7.90 -20.09
N LEU A 60 -14.05 -8.36 -21.32
CA LEU A 60 -14.90 -9.30 -22.05
C LEU A 60 -15.05 -10.64 -21.31
N PHE A 61 -13.95 -11.18 -20.76
CA PHE A 61 -13.99 -12.44 -20.03
C PHE A 61 -14.81 -12.33 -18.73
N ILE A 62 -14.64 -11.24 -17.97
CA ILE A 62 -15.44 -11.01 -16.75
C ILE A 62 -16.91 -10.73 -17.11
N THR A 63 -17.16 -9.93 -18.14
CA THR A 63 -18.52 -9.64 -18.63
C THR A 63 -19.26 -10.93 -19.01
N PHE A 64 -18.63 -11.82 -19.79
CA PHE A 64 -19.20 -13.12 -20.16
C PHE A 64 -19.59 -13.99 -18.96
N LEU A 65 -18.79 -13.98 -17.89
CA LEU A 65 -19.10 -14.71 -16.66
C LEU A 65 -20.21 -14.02 -15.83
N VAL A 66 -20.29 -12.69 -15.88
CA VAL A 66 -21.28 -11.87 -15.18
C VAL A 66 -22.64 -11.89 -15.87
N THR A 67 -22.71 -11.96 -17.21
CA THR A 67 -23.94 -11.84 -18.01
C THR A 67 -25.17 -12.59 -17.42
N PRO A 68 -25.12 -13.88 -17.05
CA PRO A 68 -26.30 -14.57 -16.50
C PRO A 68 -26.76 -14.00 -15.14
N ILE A 69 -25.84 -13.46 -14.33
CA ILE A 69 -26.18 -12.74 -13.09
C ILE A 69 -26.73 -11.35 -13.44
N ALA A 70 -26.11 -10.65 -14.39
CA ALA A 70 -26.56 -9.32 -14.84
C ALA A 70 -28.00 -9.34 -15.35
N THR A 71 -28.34 -10.27 -16.25
CA THR A 71 -29.71 -10.44 -16.75
C THR A 71 -30.71 -10.75 -15.63
N LEU A 72 -30.29 -11.40 -14.56
CA LEU A 72 -31.14 -11.67 -13.39
C LEU A 72 -31.34 -10.40 -12.54
N LEU A 73 -30.30 -9.60 -12.33
CA LEU A 73 -30.42 -8.31 -11.63
C LEU A 73 -31.26 -7.30 -12.43
N GLU A 74 -31.09 -7.25 -13.75
CA GLU A 74 -31.91 -6.45 -14.68
C GLU A 74 -33.40 -6.87 -14.61
N MET A 75 -33.72 -8.17 -14.62
CA MET A 75 -35.10 -8.67 -14.49
C MET A 75 -35.77 -8.36 -13.15
N PHE A 76 -35.02 -7.98 -12.11
CA PHE A 76 -35.54 -7.56 -10.81
C PHE A 76 -35.43 -6.04 -10.60
N GLU A 77 -35.12 -5.27 -11.64
CA GLU A 77 -34.95 -3.80 -11.61
C GLU A 77 -33.94 -3.33 -10.53
N ILE A 78 -32.94 -4.17 -10.24
CA ILE A 78 -31.96 -3.91 -9.19
C ILE A 78 -30.95 -2.85 -9.68
N ASN A 79 -30.82 -1.78 -8.89
CA ASN A 79 -29.89 -0.66 -9.08
C ASN A 79 -28.49 -1.11 -9.59
N LYS A 80 -28.01 -0.45 -10.66
CA LYS A 80 -26.70 -0.65 -11.33
C LYS A 80 -25.53 -0.82 -10.36
N PHE A 81 -25.53 -0.16 -9.20
CA PHE A 81 -24.45 -0.27 -8.21
C PHE A 81 -24.25 -1.70 -7.68
N TRP A 82 -25.31 -2.53 -7.66
CA TRP A 82 -25.17 -3.96 -7.33
C TRP A 82 -24.44 -4.77 -8.41
N MET A 83 -24.44 -4.30 -9.65
CA MET A 83 -23.66 -4.89 -10.73
C MET A 83 -22.15 -4.74 -10.48
N GLN A 84 -21.70 -3.62 -9.92
CA GLN A 84 -20.30 -3.42 -9.53
C GLN A 84 -19.83 -4.48 -8.52
N TYR A 85 -20.66 -4.84 -7.53
CA TYR A 85 -20.36 -5.97 -6.64
C TYR A 85 -20.33 -7.31 -7.40
N ALA A 86 -21.31 -7.59 -8.27
CA ALA A 86 -21.35 -8.85 -9.04
C ALA A 86 -20.10 -9.02 -9.94
N VAL A 87 -19.64 -7.94 -10.57
CA VAL A 87 -18.40 -7.87 -11.35
C VAL A 87 -17.17 -8.15 -10.48
N ARG A 88 -17.02 -7.43 -9.37
CA ARG A 88 -15.87 -7.56 -8.45
C ARG A 88 -15.82 -8.93 -7.76
N PHE A 89 -16.96 -9.51 -7.41
CA PHE A 89 -17.04 -10.88 -6.91
C PHE A 89 -16.68 -11.92 -8.00
N THR A 90 -17.05 -11.70 -9.26
CA THR A 90 -16.72 -12.62 -10.36
C THR A 90 -15.22 -12.60 -10.70
N LEU A 91 -14.60 -11.42 -10.65
CA LEU A 91 -13.13 -11.29 -10.70
C LEU A 91 -12.47 -12.03 -9.53
N ALA A 92 -12.92 -11.79 -8.30
CA ALA A 92 -12.40 -12.49 -7.13
C ALA A 92 -12.55 -14.02 -7.23
N ALA A 93 -13.70 -14.51 -7.69
CA ALA A 93 -13.92 -15.95 -7.92
C ALA A 93 -12.93 -16.53 -8.95
N THR A 94 -12.60 -15.78 -10.00
CA THR A 94 -11.60 -16.15 -11.02
C THR A 94 -10.19 -16.26 -10.42
N VAL A 95 -9.78 -15.29 -9.61
CA VAL A 95 -8.49 -15.34 -8.89
C VAL A 95 -8.47 -16.48 -7.88
N VAL A 96 -9.54 -16.69 -7.10
CA VAL A 96 -9.66 -17.81 -6.14
C VAL A 96 -9.59 -19.16 -6.83
N PHE A 97 -10.16 -19.31 -8.02
CA PHE A 97 -10.04 -20.54 -8.81
C PHE A 97 -8.57 -20.85 -9.15
N ALA A 98 -7.85 -19.88 -9.70
CA ALA A 98 -6.44 -20.01 -10.07
C ALA A 98 -5.52 -20.21 -8.84
N TRP A 99 -5.76 -19.46 -7.75
CA TRP A 99 -5.06 -19.63 -6.49
C TRP A 99 -5.33 -21.02 -5.87
N ASN A 100 -6.58 -21.50 -5.91
CA ASN A 100 -6.93 -22.82 -5.37
C ASN A 100 -6.33 -23.98 -6.20
N ARG A 101 -6.19 -23.82 -7.52
CA ARG A 101 -5.42 -24.73 -8.38
C ARG A 101 -3.97 -24.85 -7.88
N LEU A 102 -3.28 -23.72 -7.75
CA LEU A 102 -1.91 -23.67 -7.24
C LEU A 102 -1.80 -24.26 -5.81
N LYS A 103 -2.74 -23.90 -4.91
CA LYS A 103 -2.85 -24.42 -3.53
C LYS A 103 -2.98 -25.95 -3.47
N VAL A 104 -3.71 -26.57 -4.40
CA VAL A 104 -3.84 -28.04 -4.50
C VAL A 104 -2.52 -28.67 -4.92
N THR A 105 -1.81 -28.07 -5.88
CA THR A 105 -0.47 -28.52 -6.30
C THR A 105 0.59 -28.36 -5.21
N ILE A 106 0.53 -27.28 -4.42
CA ILE A 106 1.36 -27.09 -3.21
C ILE A 106 1.08 -28.22 -2.20
N LEU A 107 -0.20 -28.50 -1.92
CA LEU A 107 -0.63 -29.58 -1.02
C LEU A 107 -0.11 -30.95 -1.47
N HIS A 108 -0.13 -31.27 -2.77
CA HIS A 108 0.39 -32.54 -3.28
C HIS A 108 1.93 -32.65 -3.26
N LYS A 109 2.67 -31.53 -3.35
CA LYS A 109 4.13 -31.53 -3.38
C LYS A 109 4.80 -31.40 -2.01
N PHE A 110 4.20 -30.62 -1.11
CA PHE A 110 4.78 -30.24 0.18
C PHE A 110 3.98 -30.73 1.39
N GLY A 111 2.76 -31.21 1.18
CA GLY A 111 1.91 -31.85 2.19
C GLY A 111 0.70 -31.02 2.62
N VAL A 112 -0.28 -31.70 3.22
CA VAL A 112 -1.58 -31.10 3.61
C VAL A 112 -1.40 -29.94 4.59
N THR A 113 -0.54 -30.07 5.60
CA THR A 113 -0.29 -29.01 6.58
C THR A 113 0.35 -27.76 5.96
N VAL A 114 1.25 -27.90 4.97
CA VAL A 114 1.79 -26.75 4.20
C VAL A 114 0.66 -26.08 3.41
N GLY A 115 -0.23 -26.85 2.78
CA GLY A 115 -1.41 -26.33 2.09
C GLY A 115 -2.42 -25.62 3.02
N VAL A 116 -2.47 -25.97 4.31
CA VAL A 116 -3.25 -25.27 5.33
C VAL A 116 -2.55 -23.99 5.79
N TRP A 117 -1.26 -24.03 6.14
CA TRP A 117 -0.49 -22.83 6.50
C TRP A 117 -0.50 -21.79 5.39
N PHE A 118 -0.30 -22.20 4.13
CA PHE A 118 -0.37 -21.32 2.96
C PHE A 118 -1.74 -20.64 2.82
N MET A 119 -2.82 -21.38 3.10
CA MET A 119 -4.19 -20.84 3.08
C MET A 119 -4.42 -19.85 4.23
N LEU A 120 -4.00 -20.17 5.46
CA LEU A 120 -4.15 -19.29 6.62
C LEU A 120 -3.32 -18.01 6.49
N ILE A 121 -2.05 -18.11 6.11
CA ILE A 121 -1.16 -16.95 5.88
C ILE A 121 -1.80 -16.01 4.87
N THR A 122 -2.17 -16.53 3.68
CA THR A 122 -2.80 -15.71 2.64
C THR A 122 -4.11 -15.09 3.14
N ALA A 123 -4.97 -15.85 3.84
CA ALA A 123 -6.24 -15.38 4.40
C ALA A 123 -6.10 -14.29 5.48
N THR A 124 -4.91 -14.14 6.09
CA THR A 124 -4.61 -13.09 7.07
C THR A 124 -3.85 -11.89 6.50
N GLN A 125 -3.64 -11.82 5.17
CA GLN A 125 -2.91 -10.71 4.53
C GLN A 125 -3.85 -9.78 3.77
N PHE A 126 -3.88 -8.51 4.19
CA PHE A 126 -4.65 -7.43 3.58
C PHE A 126 -4.46 -7.33 2.06
N HIS A 127 -3.25 -7.00 1.60
CA HIS A 127 -3.02 -6.60 0.21
C HIS A 127 -3.48 -7.66 -0.81
N PHE A 128 -3.17 -8.93 -0.59
CA PHE A 128 -3.59 -10.00 -1.51
C PHE A 128 -5.11 -10.27 -1.46
N MET A 129 -5.78 -10.09 -0.32
CA MET A 129 -7.25 -10.25 -0.20
C MET A 129 -8.01 -9.04 -0.76
N PHE A 130 -7.52 -7.83 -0.49
CA PHE A 130 -8.09 -6.56 -0.91
C PHE A 130 -8.10 -6.43 -2.44
N TYR A 131 -6.93 -6.53 -3.06
CA TYR A 131 -6.81 -6.40 -4.52
C TYR A 131 -7.45 -7.55 -5.30
N MET A 132 -7.70 -8.72 -4.71
CA MET A 132 -8.35 -9.85 -5.38
C MET A 132 -9.71 -9.50 -6.01
N SER A 133 -10.39 -8.49 -5.47
CA SER A 133 -11.69 -7.99 -5.93
C SER A 133 -11.61 -6.75 -6.83
N ARG A 134 -10.42 -6.22 -7.09
CA ARG A 134 -10.22 -4.89 -7.72
C ARG A 134 -9.83 -5.04 -9.18
N PRO A 135 -10.52 -4.40 -10.15
CA PRO A 135 -10.27 -4.58 -11.58
C PRO A 135 -9.02 -3.84 -12.09
N LEU A 136 -7.92 -3.88 -11.35
CA LEU A 136 -6.60 -3.47 -11.84
C LEU A 136 -6.15 -4.42 -12.97
N PRO A 137 -5.42 -3.94 -14.00
CA PRO A 137 -4.84 -4.80 -15.04
C PRO A 137 -3.99 -5.96 -14.47
N ASN A 138 -3.30 -5.72 -13.35
CA ASN A 138 -2.48 -6.73 -12.66
C ASN A 138 -3.33 -7.91 -12.15
N ILE A 139 -4.57 -7.64 -11.74
CA ILE A 139 -5.52 -8.63 -11.21
C ILE A 139 -6.24 -9.36 -12.34
N MET A 140 -6.40 -8.73 -13.51
CA MET A 140 -6.80 -9.43 -14.74
C MET A 140 -5.71 -10.41 -15.20
N ALA A 141 -4.43 -10.05 -15.07
CA ALA A 141 -3.30 -10.93 -15.39
C ALA A 141 -3.08 -12.07 -14.37
N LEU A 142 -3.29 -11.79 -13.07
CA LEU A 142 -2.95 -12.67 -11.94
C LEU A 142 -3.48 -14.12 -12.06
N PRO A 143 -4.73 -14.40 -12.50
CA PRO A 143 -5.21 -15.77 -12.74
C PRO A 143 -4.33 -16.56 -13.71
N LEU A 144 -3.86 -15.93 -14.79
CA LEU A 144 -2.98 -16.56 -15.78
C LEU A 144 -1.59 -16.82 -15.20
N VAL A 145 -1.05 -15.89 -14.41
CA VAL A 145 0.25 -16.07 -13.72
C VAL A 145 0.18 -17.25 -12.73
N LEU A 146 -0.88 -17.33 -11.92
CA LEU A 146 -1.07 -18.42 -10.95
C LEU A 146 -1.27 -19.78 -11.64
N LEU A 147 -2.00 -19.83 -12.76
CA LEU A 147 -2.15 -21.03 -13.58
C LEU A 147 -0.87 -21.42 -14.30
N ALA A 148 -0.09 -20.45 -14.80
CA ALA A 148 1.22 -20.71 -15.39
C ALA A 148 2.16 -21.38 -14.37
N ILE A 149 2.22 -20.87 -13.14
CA ILE A 149 3.04 -21.44 -12.06
C ILE A 149 2.51 -22.83 -11.63
N ASP A 150 1.19 -23.04 -11.58
CA ASP A 150 0.58 -24.37 -11.39
C ASP A 150 1.01 -25.36 -12.50
N TYR A 151 1.04 -24.92 -13.77
CA TYR A 151 1.47 -25.75 -14.89
C TYR A 151 2.98 -25.99 -14.93
N TRP A 152 3.82 -25.03 -14.54
CA TRP A 152 5.26 -25.19 -14.39
C TRP A 152 5.58 -26.23 -13.29
N LEU A 153 4.96 -26.08 -12.12
CA LEU A 153 5.06 -27.03 -11.01
C LEU A 153 4.60 -28.44 -11.43
N ASN A 154 3.56 -28.57 -12.25
CA ASN A 154 3.04 -29.84 -12.77
C ASN A 154 3.69 -30.31 -14.09
N ARG A 155 4.77 -29.66 -14.56
CA ARG A 155 5.50 -29.99 -15.81
C ARG A 155 4.62 -30.03 -17.08
N CYS A 156 3.51 -29.31 -17.07
CA CYS A 156 2.61 -29.16 -18.22
C CYS A 156 3.13 -28.10 -19.21
N VAL A 157 4.31 -28.34 -19.79
CA VAL A 157 5.09 -27.38 -20.61
C VAL A 157 4.25 -26.62 -21.62
N LYS A 158 3.39 -27.30 -22.40
CA LYS A 158 2.49 -26.64 -23.38
C LYS A 158 1.57 -25.60 -22.75
N ARG A 159 0.96 -25.94 -21.60
CA ARG A 159 0.05 -25.03 -20.89
C ARG A 159 0.79 -23.91 -20.17
N PHE A 160 1.98 -24.18 -19.63
CA PHE A 160 2.85 -23.13 -19.09
C PHE A 160 3.18 -22.09 -20.17
N ILE A 161 3.71 -22.51 -21.32
CA ILE A 161 4.10 -21.58 -22.41
C ILE A 161 2.90 -20.75 -22.90
N VAL A 162 1.75 -21.37 -23.16
CA VAL A 162 0.55 -20.65 -23.65
C VAL A 162 -0.02 -19.71 -22.58
N CYS A 163 -0.07 -20.13 -21.31
CA CYS A 163 -0.65 -19.31 -20.24
C CYS A 163 0.27 -18.14 -19.85
N SER A 164 1.60 -18.35 -19.85
CA SER A 164 2.58 -17.27 -19.70
C SER A 164 2.56 -16.32 -20.88
N GLY A 165 2.50 -16.85 -22.12
CA GLY A 165 2.38 -16.04 -23.33
C GLY A 165 1.14 -15.16 -23.30
N ALA A 166 -0.02 -15.69 -22.88
CA ALA A 166 -1.25 -14.91 -22.73
C ALA A 166 -1.11 -13.81 -21.68
N ALA A 167 -0.51 -14.09 -20.52
CA ALA A 167 -0.27 -13.08 -19.49
C ALA A 167 0.65 -11.94 -19.97
N ILE A 168 1.69 -12.27 -20.73
CA ILE A 168 2.71 -11.32 -21.23
C ILE A 168 2.21 -10.49 -22.42
N ILE A 169 1.56 -11.13 -23.41
CA ILE A 169 1.22 -10.52 -24.70
C ILE A 169 -0.09 -9.71 -24.64
N ILE A 170 -1.06 -10.17 -23.85
CA ILE A 170 -2.37 -9.53 -23.74
C ILE A 170 -2.40 -8.52 -22.61
N PHE A 171 -1.84 -8.86 -21.44
CA PHE A 171 -2.08 -8.10 -20.21
C PHE A 171 -0.94 -7.20 -19.77
N ARG A 172 0.27 -7.74 -19.50
CA ARG A 172 1.44 -6.97 -19.02
C ARG A 172 2.78 -7.60 -19.41
N ALA A 173 3.57 -6.90 -20.21
CA ALA A 173 4.88 -7.34 -20.74
C ALA A 173 5.92 -7.56 -19.63
N GLU A 174 5.83 -6.80 -18.53
CA GLU A 174 6.68 -6.92 -17.33
C GLU A 174 6.76 -8.34 -16.76
N LEU A 175 5.71 -9.15 -16.96
CA LEU A 175 5.63 -10.54 -16.54
C LEU A 175 6.63 -11.45 -17.26
N ALA A 176 7.22 -10.98 -18.36
CA ALA A 176 8.36 -11.63 -19.01
C ALA A 176 9.56 -11.75 -18.06
N MET A 177 9.74 -10.84 -17.09
CA MET A 177 10.79 -10.97 -16.07
C MET A 177 10.53 -12.19 -15.17
N LEU A 178 9.35 -12.27 -14.53
CA LEU A 178 9.03 -13.37 -13.60
C LEU A 178 8.90 -14.74 -14.32
N LEU A 179 8.11 -14.78 -15.40
CA LEU A 179 7.80 -16.02 -16.11
C LEU A 179 8.94 -16.45 -17.04
N GLY A 180 9.73 -15.50 -17.55
CA GLY A 180 10.97 -15.75 -18.26
C GLY A 180 12.04 -16.37 -17.37
N LEU A 181 12.17 -15.96 -16.11
CA LEU A 181 13.07 -16.62 -15.14
C LEU A 181 12.68 -18.09 -14.89
N TYR A 182 11.39 -18.43 -14.81
CA TYR A 182 10.93 -19.84 -14.70
C TYR A 182 11.19 -20.65 -15.97
N LEU A 183 11.07 -20.03 -17.15
CA LEU A 183 11.41 -20.65 -18.43
C LEU A 183 12.93 -20.88 -18.55
N LEU A 184 13.74 -19.87 -18.23
CA LEU A 184 15.19 -19.93 -18.23
C LEU A 184 15.70 -20.99 -17.26
N TYR A 185 15.10 -21.12 -16.07
CA TYR A 185 15.38 -22.21 -15.14
C TYR A 185 15.16 -23.59 -15.80
N ASP A 186 14.01 -23.80 -16.45
CA ASP A 186 13.71 -25.10 -17.07
C ASP A 186 14.53 -25.37 -18.34
N ILE A 187 15.03 -24.34 -19.04
CA ILE A 187 16.00 -24.47 -20.14
C ILE A 187 17.40 -24.81 -19.60
N TYR A 188 17.89 -24.08 -18.58
CA TYR A 188 19.22 -24.27 -17.99
C TYR A 188 19.39 -25.69 -17.41
N TYR A 189 18.39 -26.16 -16.65
CA TYR A 189 18.34 -27.54 -16.14
C TYR A 189 17.88 -28.57 -17.20
N LYS A 190 17.85 -28.21 -18.49
CA LYS A 190 17.55 -29.07 -19.65
C LYS A 190 16.24 -29.86 -19.55
N ARG A 191 15.24 -29.31 -18.86
CA ARG A 191 13.88 -29.84 -18.74
C ARG A 191 13.03 -29.52 -19.97
N ILE A 192 13.32 -28.39 -20.62
CA ILE A 192 12.75 -27.99 -21.91
C ILE A 192 13.91 -27.75 -22.88
N SER A 193 13.80 -28.26 -24.11
CA SER A 193 14.76 -27.96 -25.18
C SER A 193 14.26 -26.78 -26.04
N LEU A 194 15.17 -25.89 -26.44
CA LEU A 194 14.84 -24.68 -27.21
C LEU A 194 14.00 -24.97 -28.48
N PRO A 195 14.26 -26.02 -29.30
CA PRO A 195 13.43 -26.30 -30.46
C PRO A 195 11.99 -26.74 -30.11
N VAL A 196 11.77 -27.36 -28.94
CA VAL A 196 10.43 -27.71 -28.46
C VAL A 196 9.71 -26.49 -27.89
N PHE A 197 10.43 -25.61 -27.20
CA PHE A 197 9.90 -24.31 -26.78
C PHE A 197 9.43 -23.48 -27.98
N LEU A 198 10.31 -23.22 -28.96
CA LEU A 198 9.99 -22.37 -30.12
C LEU A 198 8.80 -22.91 -30.95
N ARG A 199 8.71 -24.23 -31.14
CA ARG A 199 7.58 -24.89 -31.83
C ARG A 199 6.22 -24.74 -31.12
N ILE A 200 6.20 -24.34 -29.84
CA ILE A 200 4.98 -24.04 -29.08
C ILE A 200 4.80 -22.52 -28.98
N ALA A 201 5.87 -21.80 -28.65
CA ALA A 201 5.86 -20.37 -28.37
C ALA A 201 5.58 -19.51 -29.60
N ILE A 202 6.14 -19.83 -30.78
CA ILE A 202 5.93 -19.02 -31.99
C ILE A 202 4.46 -19.11 -32.46
N PRO A 203 3.85 -20.30 -32.66
CA PRO A 203 2.44 -20.38 -33.05
C PRO A 203 1.49 -19.81 -31.99
N ALA A 204 1.78 -20.04 -30.69
CA ALA A 204 0.97 -19.46 -29.62
C ALA A 204 1.07 -17.93 -29.58
N GLY A 205 2.28 -17.38 -29.69
CA GLY A 205 2.53 -15.94 -29.69
C GLY A 205 1.84 -15.23 -30.85
N VAL A 206 1.96 -15.76 -32.08
CA VAL A 206 1.27 -15.21 -33.25
C VAL A 206 -0.25 -15.23 -33.06
N LEU A 207 -0.83 -16.35 -32.57
CA LEU A 207 -2.27 -16.43 -32.31
C LEU A 207 -2.73 -15.47 -31.20
N LEU A 208 -1.91 -15.25 -30.17
CA LEU A 208 -2.21 -14.32 -29.08
C LEU A 208 -2.11 -12.85 -29.52
N VAL A 209 -1.10 -12.49 -30.31
CA VAL A 209 -0.96 -11.14 -30.90
C VAL A 209 -2.14 -10.86 -31.84
N VAL A 210 -2.50 -11.80 -32.72
CA VAL A 210 -3.68 -11.66 -33.58
C VAL A 210 -4.97 -11.51 -32.75
N LEU A 211 -5.09 -12.20 -31.61
CA LEU A 211 -6.26 -12.09 -30.74
C LEU A 211 -6.38 -10.71 -30.06
N THR A 212 -5.31 -10.17 -29.47
CA THR A 212 -5.34 -8.81 -28.88
C THR A 212 -5.53 -7.76 -29.97
N VAL A 213 -4.77 -7.82 -31.08
CA VAL A 213 -4.91 -6.84 -32.16
C VAL A 213 -6.32 -6.83 -32.75
N THR A 214 -6.92 -7.98 -33.06
CA THR A 214 -8.26 -8.00 -33.68
C THR A 214 -9.38 -7.59 -32.73
N VAL A 215 -9.31 -7.95 -31.44
CA VAL A 215 -10.32 -7.55 -30.44
C VAL A 215 -10.14 -6.09 -30.03
N ASP A 216 -8.93 -5.68 -29.66
CA ASP A 216 -8.69 -4.35 -29.11
C ASP A 216 -8.80 -3.27 -30.19
N SER A 217 -8.38 -3.54 -31.43
CA SER A 217 -8.59 -2.58 -32.55
C SER A 217 -10.06 -2.35 -32.89
N PHE A 218 -10.95 -3.31 -32.60
CA PHE A 218 -12.39 -3.13 -32.79
C PHE A 218 -12.98 -2.19 -31.74
N PHE A 219 -12.64 -2.35 -30.47
CA PHE A 219 -13.15 -1.49 -29.39
C PHE A 219 -12.49 -0.10 -29.38
N TRP A 220 -11.22 0.03 -29.76
CA TRP A 220 -10.52 1.31 -29.83
C TRP A 220 -10.72 2.07 -31.15
N GLY A 221 -11.39 1.50 -32.16
CA GLY A 221 -11.66 2.13 -33.45
C GLY A 221 -10.43 2.38 -34.35
N ARG A 222 -9.23 2.02 -33.90
CA ARG A 222 -7.96 2.14 -34.64
C ARG A 222 -7.13 0.85 -34.51
N ALA A 223 -6.32 0.55 -35.52
CA ALA A 223 -5.41 -0.60 -35.48
C ALA A 223 -4.35 -0.40 -34.37
N LEU A 224 -4.35 -1.25 -33.34
CA LEU A 224 -3.41 -1.19 -32.23
C LEU A 224 -3.13 -2.56 -31.56
N TRP A 225 -2.07 -2.59 -30.76
CA TRP A 225 -1.78 -3.66 -29.78
C TRP A 225 -1.54 -2.94 -28.44
N PRO A 226 -2.47 -3.00 -27.46
CA PRO A 226 -2.40 -2.13 -26.28
C PRO A 226 -1.08 -2.29 -25.53
N GLU A 227 -0.66 -3.53 -25.27
CA GLU A 227 0.52 -3.80 -24.47
C GLU A 227 1.84 -3.42 -25.17
N ALA A 228 1.87 -3.32 -26.51
CA ALA A 228 3.03 -2.77 -27.21
C ALA A 228 3.14 -1.24 -27.05
N GLU A 229 2.01 -0.53 -27.06
CA GLU A 229 1.98 0.91 -26.77
C GLU A 229 2.30 1.19 -25.29
N VAL A 230 1.78 0.37 -24.36
CA VAL A 230 2.17 0.39 -22.93
C VAL A 230 3.67 0.17 -22.76
N PHE A 231 4.24 -0.84 -23.41
CA PHE A 231 5.67 -1.12 -23.33
C PHE A 231 6.52 0.02 -23.91
N TRP A 232 6.13 0.59 -25.06
CA TRP A 232 6.83 1.71 -25.67
C TRP A 232 6.81 2.96 -24.78
N PHE A 233 5.65 3.37 -24.29
CA PHE A 233 5.49 4.53 -23.41
C PHE A 233 6.31 4.38 -22.11
N ASN A 234 6.20 3.25 -21.41
CA ASN A 234 6.83 3.08 -20.10
C ASN A 234 8.33 2.74 -20.20
N THR A 235 8.74 1.89 -21.16
CA THR A 235 10.10 1.34 -21.21
C THR A 235 11.03 2.07 -22.20
N VAL A 236 10.49 2.71 -23.25
CA VAL A 236 11.31 3.40 -24.27
C VAL A 236 11.28 4.92 -24.09
N GLN A 237 10.13 5.50 -23.73
CA GLN A 237 10.02 6.94 -23.41
C GLN A 237 10.31 7.27 -21.93
N ASN A 238 10.41 6.24 -21.06
CA ASN A 238 10.64 6.36 -19.61
C ASN A 238 9.60 7.18 -18.81
N LYS A 239 8.52 7.69 -19.45
CA LYS A 239 7.48 8.56 -18.85
C LYS A 239 6.81 8.02 -17.57
N SER A 240 7.01 6.75 -17.22
CA SER A 240 6.63 6.22 -15.89
C SER A 240 7.24 7.00 -14.71
N SER A 241 8.39 7.67 -14.86
CA SER A 241 8.98 8.50 -13.80
C SER A 241 8.23 9.81 -13.51
N GLU A 242 7.31 10.22 -14.39
CA GLU A 242 6.44 11.39 -14.20
C GLU A 242 5.43 11.15 -13.05
N TRP A 243 5.20 9.88 -12.70
CA TRP A 243 4.29 9.44 -11.64
C TRP A 243 5.03 9.18 -10.32
N GLY A 244 6.03 10.00 -10.02
CA GLY A 244 6.91 9.87 -8.84
C GLY A 244 7.97 8.76 -8.97
N THR A 245 9.05 8.89 -8.18
CA THR A 245 10.14 7.91 -8.12
C THR A 245 10.56 7.62 -6.69
N SER A 246 11.05 6.41 -6.42
CA SER A 246 11.42 5.99 -5.06
C SER A 246 12.71 5.17 -5.01
N PRO A 247 13.38 5.02 -3.85
CA PRO A 247 14.68 4.36 -3.76
C PRO A 247 14.69 2.88 -4.23
N PHE A 248 15.86 2.39 -4.67
CA PHE A 248 16.04 0.99 -5.12
C PHE A 248 15.51 -0.04 -4.10
N LEU A 249 15.74 0.17 -2.80
CA LEU A 249 15.32 -0.75 -1.74
C LEU A 249 13.87 -0.60 -1.28
N TRP A 250 13.06 0.30 -1.86
CA TRP A 250 11.68 0.60 -1.43
C TRP A 250 10.78 -0.65 -1.36
N TYR A 251 10.93 -1.59 -2.31
CA TYR A 251 10.21 -2.87 -2.25
C TYR A 251 10.59 -3.73 -1.04
N VAL A 252 11.81 -3.60 -0.52
CA VAL A 252 12.35 -4.42 0.59
C VAL A 252 11.97 -3.83 1.95
N TYR A 253 12.12 -2.53 2.16
CA TYR A 253 11.82 -1.90 3.46
C TYR A 253 10.36 -1.44 3.62
N SER A 254 9.68 -1.06 2.53
CA SER A 254 8.30 -0.57 2.58
C SER A 254 7.31 -1.59 2.03
N ALA A 255 7.39 -1.95 0.75
CA ALA A 255 6.29 -2.69 0.10
C ALA A 255 6.12 -4.14 0.61
N LEU A 256 7.19 -4.91 0.74
CA LEU A 256 7.10 -6.31 1.17
C LEU A 256 6.65 -6.48 2.64
N PRO A 257 7.15 -5.70 3.62
CA PRO A 257 6.64 -5.73 4.99
C PRO A 257 5.15 -5.41 5.06
N ARG A 258 4.68 -4.38 4.34
CA ARG A 258 3.25 -4.04 4.26
C ARG A 258 2.43 -5.12 3.54
N ALA A 259 2.92 -5.67 2.43
CA ALA A 259 2.26 -6.72 1.67
C ALA A 259 2.06 -8.02 2.46
N MET A 260 3.10 -8.45 3.18
CA MET A 260 3.15 -9.77 3.83
C MET A 260 2.83 -9.76 5.32
N GLY A 261 2.92 -8.61 5.98
CA GLY A 261 2.87 -8.49 7.43
C GLY A 261 3.99 -9.30 8.11
N LEU A 262 3.69 -9.81 9.30
CA LEU A 262 4.60 -10.62 10.11
C LEU A 262 5.04 -11.93 9.42
N SER A 263 4.37 -12.35 8.34
CA SER A 263 4.78 -13.52 7.57
C SER A 263 6.10 -13.33 6.81
N ILE A 264 6.57 -12.09 6.60
CA ILE A 264 7.85 -11.83 5.91
C ILE A 264 9.04 -12.49 6.60
N VAL A 265 9.06 -12.50 7.94
CA VAL A 265 10.14 -13.08 8.77
C VAL A 265 10.32 -14.58 8.50
N PHE A 266 9.25 -15.27 8.11
CA PHE A 266 9.27 -16.70 7.81
C PHE A 266 9.75 -17.03 6.38
N VAL A 267 9.90 -16.04 5.49
CA VAL A 267 10.37 -16.24 4.10
C VAL A 267 11.85 -16.68 4.04
N PRO A 268 12.83 -15.95 4.62
CA PRO A 268 14.23 -16.40 4.62
C PRO A 268 14.42 -17.70 5.40
N LEU A 269 13.69 -17.87 6.51
CA LEU A 269 13.69 -19.11 7.28
C LEU A 269 13.16 -20.31 6.46
N GLY A 270 12.13 -20.09 5.63
CA GLY A 270 11.61 -21.10 4.71
C GLY A 270 12.62 -21.49 3.64
N LEU A 271 13.27 -20.50 3.02
CA LEU A 271 14.36 -20.70 2.04
C LEU A 271 15.54 -21.47 2.65
N TYR A 272 15.90 -21.17 3.90
CA TYR A 272 16.95 -21.89 4.62
C TYR A 272 16.54 -23.36 4.87
N LEU A 273 15.39 -23.57 5.55
CA LEU A 273 14.95 -24.88 6.04
C LEU A 273 14.47 -25.86 4.95
N GLU A 274 13.97 -25.39 3.81
CA GLU A 274 13.37 -26.22 2.76
C GLU A 274 14.04 -25.95 1.40
N THR A 275 15.01 -26.80 1.04
CA THR A 275 15.76 -26.63 -0.22
C THR A 275 14.87 -26.79 -1.46
N ARG A 276 13.77 -27.56 -1.39
CA ARG A 276 12.89 -27.84 -2.54
C ARG A 276 12.18 -26.59 -3.07
N ILE A 277 11.80 -25.66 -2.18
CA ILE A 277 11.10 -24.43 -2.59
C ILE A 277 12.03 -23.37 -3.20
N ARG A 278 13.36 -23.47 -3.05
CA ARG A 278 14.30 -22.48 -3.62
C ARG A 278 14.11 -22.34 -5.13
N SER A 279 13.83 -23.44 -5.83
CA SER A 279 13.53 -23.43 -7.27
C SER A 279 12.25 -22.68 -7.66
N LEU A 280 11.30 -22.52 -6.74
CA LEU A 280 10.08 -21.73 -6.92
C LEU A 280 10.30 -20.26 -6.51
N VAL A 281 11.00 -20.02 -5.40
CA VAL A 281 11.01 -18.72 -4.72
C VAL A 281 12.21 -17.84 -5.10
N VAL A 282 13.35 -18.39 -5.49
CA VAL A 282 14.50 -17.56 -5.95
C VAL A 282 14.15 -16.73 -7.20
N PRO A 283 13.44 -17.25 -8.23
CA PRO A 283 12.94 -16.41 -9.34
C PRO A 283 12.05 -15.26 -8.89
N ALA A 284 11.29 -15.42 -7.80
CA ALA A 284 10.44 -14.37 -7.24
C ALA A 284 11.25 -13.27 -6.53
N VAL A 285 12.33 -13.63 -5.82
CA VAL A 285 13.28 -12.66 -5.24
C VAL A 285 14.00 -11.89 -6.35
N VAL A 286 14.51 -12.59 -7.37
CA VAL A 286 15.20 -11.97 -8.50
C VAL A 286 14.27 -11.05 -9.29
N PHE A 287 12.99 -11.41 -9.47
CA PHE A 287 11.99 -10.52 -10.06
C PHE A 287 11.83 -9.21 -9.29
N VAL A 288 11.71 -9.25 -7.95
CA VAL A 288 11.62 -8.02 -7.14
C VAL A 288 12.89 -7.18 -7.28
N LEU A 289 14.08 -7.79 -7.26
CA LEU A 289 15.36 -7.08 -7.44
C LEU A 289 15.52 -6.45 -8.83
N LEU A 290 14.98 -7.07 -9.89
CA LEU A 290 14.94 -6.48 -11.23
C LEU A 290 13.93 -5.33 -11.31
N PHE A 291 12.76 -5.45 -10.67
CA PHE A 291 11.76 -4.38 -10.63
C PHE A 291 12.22 -3.20 -9.76
N SER A 292 13.04 -3.44 -8.74
CA SER A 292 13.71 -2.40 -7.94
C SER A 292 14.58 -1.44 -8.77
N CYS A 293 15.04 -1.86 -9.97
CA CYS A 293 15.80 -1.00 -10.88
C CYS A 293 14.97 0.09 -11.58
N LEU A 294 13.63 -0.03 -11.62
CA LEU A 294 12.77 0.96 -12.28
C LEU A 294 12.56 2.17 -11.36
N PRO A 295 12.55 3.43 -11.85
CA PRO A 295 12.46 4.62 -10.99
C PRO A 295 11.16 4.65 -10.19
N HIS A 296 10.03 4.61 -10.90
CA HIS A 296 8.68 4.50 -10.38
C HIS A 296 8.38 3.07 -9.89
N LYS A 297 7.72 2.94 -8.73
CA LYS A 297 7.48 1.66 -8.04
C LYS A 297 6.13 1.68 -7.35
N GLU A 298 5.44 0.54 -7.38
CA GLU A 298 4.13 0.38 -6.73
C GLU A 298 4.00 -1.04 -6.16
N LEU A 299 3.40 -1.17 -4.97
CA LEU A 299 3.16 -2.47 -4.34
C LEU A 299 2.37 -3.43 -5.25
N ARG A 300 1.47 -2.89 -6.10
CA ARG A 300 0.67 -3.71 -7.02
C ARG A 300 1.47 -4.37 -8.13
N PHE A 301 2.60 -3.84 -8.58
CA PHE A 301 3.42 -4.48 -9.63
C PHE A 301 4.03 -5.81 -9.16
N ILE A 302 4.33 -5.92 -7.86
CA ILE A 302 4.91 -7.14 -7.28
C ILE A 302 3.88 -8.13 -6.71
N ILE A 303 2.56 -7.90 -6.88
CA ILE A 303 1.52 -8.76 -6.28
C ILE A 303 1.64 -10.24 -6.67
N TYR A 304 2.18 -10.52 -7.86
CA TYR A 304 2.40 -11.86 -8.39
C TYR A 304 3.30 -12.74 -7.50
N VAL A 305 4.20 -12.15 -6.72
CA VAL A 305 5.15 -12.90 -5.88
C VAL A 305 4.64 -13.20 -4.47
N PHE A 306 3.58 -12.54 -3.98
CA PHE A 306 3.08 -12.77 -2.61
C PHE A 306 2.67 -14.24 -2.38
N PRO A 307 1.95 -14.92 -3.30
CA PRO A 307 1.65 -16.35 -3.15
C PRO A 307 2.89 -17.26 -3.16
N LEU A 308 4.02 -16.79 -3.68
CA LEU A 308 5.27 -17.55 -3.77
C LEU A 308 6.07 -17.42 -2.47
N PHE A 309 6.15 -16.21 -1.92
CA PHE A 309 6.70 -15.97 -0.58
C PHE A 309 5.82 -16.60 0.52
N ASN A 310 4.50 -16.64 0.36
CA ASN A 310 3.60 -17.36 1.26
C ASN A 310 3.86 -18.88 1.27
N VAL A 311 4.35 -19.49 0.18
CA VAL A 311 4.81 -20.89 0.20
C VAL A 311 6.08 -21.05 1.03
N ALA A 312 6.99 -20.07 1.01
CA ALA A 312 8.18 -20.09 1.87
C ALA A 312 7.81 -20.00 3.35
N ALA A 313 6.99 -19.01 3.71
CA ALA A 313 6.48 -18.83 5.07
C ALA A 313 5.71 -20.08 5.55
N ALA A 314 4.82 -20.64 4.73
CA ALA A 314 4.08 -21.86 5.07
C ALA A 314 4.97 -23.08 5.31
N CYS A 315 6.06 -23.23 4.54
CA CYS A 315 7.04 -24.29 4.78
C CYS A 315 7.80 -24.10 6.10
N ALA A 316 8.19 -22.87 6.45
CA ALA A 316 8.81 -22.56 7.74
C ALA A 316 7.86 -22.83 8.92
N CYS A 317 6.64 -22.28 8.90
CA CYS A 317 5.64 -22.51 9.95
C CYS A 317 5.33 -24.00 10.12
N ASN A 318 5.19 -24.75 9.03
CA ASN A 318 5.01 -26.21 9.06
C ASN A 318 6.21 -26.93 9.71
N ARG A 319 7.45 -26.54 9.37
CA ARG A 319 8.67 -27.16 9.92
C ARG A 319 8.82 -26.90 11.43
N LEU A 320 8.48 -25.69 11.89
CA LEU A 320 8.44 -25.35 13.32
C LEU A 320 7.31 -26.11 14.04
N TRP A 321 6.10 -26.13 13.47
CA TRP A 321 4.92 -26.81 14.02
C TRP A 321 5.12 -28.32 14.23
N LEU A 322 5.86 -28.98 13.34
CA LEU A 322 6.21 -30.40 13.45
C LEU A 322 7.29 -30.67 14.52
N ASN A 323 8.17 -29.70 14.80
CA ASN A 323 9.23 -29.83 15.79
C ASN A 323 8.80 -29.43 17.22
N ARG A 324 7.57 -28.91 17.43
CA ARG A 324 7.12 -28.29 18.68
C ARG A 324 7.29 -29.12 19.96
N GLN A 325 7.29 -30.45 19.87
CA GLN A 325 7.45 -31.34 21.04
C GLN A 325 8.91 -31.72 21.35
N LYS A 326 9.90 -31.22 20.59
CA LYS A 326 11.33 -31.59 20.77
C LYS A 326 12.09 -30.74 21.78
N SER A 327 11.60 -29.54 22.09
CA SER A 327 12.23 -28.59 23.02
C SER A 327 11.23 -27.49 23.37
N LEU A 328 11.35 -26.91 24.57
CA LEU A 328 10.58 -25.73 24.97
C LEU A 328 10.77 -24.55 24.01
N TRP A 329 11.98 -24.40 23.42
CA TRP A 329 12.24 -23.39 22.39
C TRP A 329 11.42 -23.63 21.12
N ASN A 330 11.34 -24.89 20.65
CA ASN A 330 10.49 -25.24 19.50
C ASN A 330 8.99 -25.09 19.82
N LYS A 331 8.60 -25.31 21.08
CA LYS A 331 7.23 -25.04 21.56
C LYS A 331 6.92 -23.55 21.50
N PHE A 332 7.82 -22.69 22.01
CA PHE A 332 7.73 -21.23 21.90
C PHE A 332 7.65 -20.77 20.44
N LEU A 333 8.56 -21.19 19.56
CA LEU A 333 8.51 -20.87 18.12
C LEU A 333 7.21 -21.35 17.44
N SER A 334 6.61 -22.45 17.91
CA SER A 334 5.29 -22.90 17.42
C SER A 334 4.12 -22.02 17.89
N PHE A 335 4.24 -21.36 19.06
CA PHE A 335 3.31 -20.31 19.46
C PHE A 335 3.53 -19.02 18.66
N VAL A 336 4.77 -18.62 18.37
CA VAL A 336 5.07 -17.49 17.47
C VAL A 336 4.45 -17.73 16.08
N CYS A 337 4.48 -18.97 15.57
CA CYS A 337 3.78 -19.33 14.32
C CYS A 337 2.26 -19.14 14.37
N ILE A 338 1.60 -19.22 15.54
CA ILE A 338 0.18 -18.90 15.69
C ILE A 338 -0.01 -17.39 15.90
N GLY A 339 0.79 -16.77 16.77
CA GLY A 339 0.73 -15.34 17.08
C GLY A 339 0.91 -14.46 15.84
N HIS A 340 1.74 -14.86 14.88
CA HIS A 340 1.90 -14.09 13.64
C HIS A 340 0.63 -14.04 12.78
N LEU A 341 -0.22 -15.09 12.79
CA LEU A 341 -1.52 -15.07 12.10
C LEU A 341 -2.50 -14.10 12.79
N PHE A 342 -2.47 -14.03 14.11
CA PHE A 342 -3.27 -13.08 14.87
C PHE A 342 -2.80 -11.64 14.63
N GLY A 343 -1.49 -11.37 14.70
CA GLY A 343 -0.91 -10.06 14.39
C GLY A 343 -1.15 -9.62 12.94
N ASN A 344 -1.03 -10.54 11.97
CA ASN A 344 -1.44 -10.30 10.58
C ASN A 344 -2.93 -9.95 10.46
N THR A 345 -3.80 -10.60 11.25
CA THR A 345 -5.24 -10.30 11.26
C THR A 345 -5.52 -8.90 11.83
N LEU A 346 -4.84 -8.50 12.91
CA LEU A 346 -4.95 -7.15 13.47
C LEU A 346 -4.44 -6.09 12.47
N LEU A 347 -3.26 -6.31 11.86
CA LEU A 347 -2.72 -5.44 10.81
C LEU A 347 -3.68 -5.34 9.61
N THR A 348 -4.31 -6.45 9.22
CA THR A 348 -5.27 -6.48 8.12
C THR A 348 -6.56 -5.73 8.44
N MET A 349 -7.06 -5.84 9.68
CA MET A 349 -8.19 -5.02 10.12
C MET A 349 -7.84 -3.52 10.14
N PHE A 350 -6.65 -3.17 10.64
CA PHE A 350 -6.17 -1.78 10.64
C PHE A 350 -6.06 -1.20 9.22
N LEU A 351 -5.35 -1.88 8.32
CA LEU A 351 -5.20 -1.45 6.92
C LEU A 351 -6.54 -1.41 6.17
N LEU A 352 -7.48 -2.30 6.49
CA LEU A 352 -8.83 -2.27 5.91
C LEU A 352 -9.64 -1.06 6.37
N LEU A 353 -9.54 -0.65 7.66
CA LEU A 353 -10.16 0.58 8.16
C LEU A 353 -9.59 1.82 7.46
N VAL A 354 -8.26 1.92 7.34
CA VAL A 354 -7.59 3.03 6.63
C VAL A 354 -7.97 3.05 5.15
N ALA A 355 -7.97 1.91 4.47
CA ALA A 355 -8.40 1.82 3.08
C ALA A 355 -9.89 2.18 2.88
N GLY A 356 -10.72 2.09 3.92
CA GLY A 356 -12.10 2.57 3.90
C GLY A 356 -12.24 4.08 3.72
N THR A 357 -11.30 4.87 4.23
CA THR A 357 -11.30 6.35 4.13
C THR A 357 -10.75 6.89 2.80
N ASN A 358 -10.23 6.03 1.92
CA ASN A 358 -9.51 6.46 0.71
C ASN A 358 -10.41 6.58 -0.55
N TYR A 359 -11.73 6.64 -0.35
CA TYR A 359 -12.74 6.73 -1.42
C TYR A 359 -13.76 7.88 -1.26
N PRO A 360 -13.34 9.14 -1.01
CA PRO A 360 -14.26 10.25 -0.78
C PRO A 360 -15.22 10.49 -1.96
N GLY A 361 -14.78 10.41 -3.22
CA GLY A 361 -15.65 10.63 -4.38
C GLY A 361 -16.80 9.62 -4.48
N GLY A 362 -16.51 8.35 -4.19
CA GLY A 362 -17.53 7.30 -4.09
C GLY A 362 -18.55 7.55 -2.96
N VAL A 363 -18.07 8.05 -1.82
CA VAL A 363 -18.96 8.48 -0.72
C VAL A 363 -19.76 9.72 -1.12
N ALA A 364 -19.16 10.70 -1.81
CA ALA A 364 -19.81 11.94 -2.24
C ALA A 364 -20.97 11.69 -3.22
N ILE A 365 -20.77 10.90 -4.28
CA ILE A 365 -21.85 10.55 -5.22
C ILE A 365 -22.98 9.76 -4.53
N SER A 366 -22.64 8.91 -3.55
CA SER A 366 -23.61 8.15 -2.74
C SER A 366 -24.42 9.04 -1.78
N ARG A 367 -23.80 10.07 -1.18
CA ARG A 367 -24.51 11.06 -0.37
C ARG A 367 -25.35 12.00 -1.22
N PHE A 368 -24.82 12.51 -2.33
CA PHE A 368 -25.58 13.29 -3.33
C PHE A 368 -26.86 12.57 -3.76
N HIS A 369 -26.77 11.28 -4.12
CA HIS A 369 -27.94 10.47 -4.48
C HIS A 369 -29.02 10.36 -3.39
N ARG A 370 -28.67 10.58 -2.11
CA ARG A 370 -29.62 10.62 -0.99
C ARG A 370 -30.17 12.03 -0.75
N LEU A 371 -29.36 13.07 -0.93
CA LEU A 371 -29.77 14.47 -0.82
C LEU A 371 -30.77 14.85 -1.92
N ALA A 372 -30.48 14.45 -3.16
CA ALA A 372 -31.26 14.78 -4.35
C ALA A 372 -32.37 13.75 -4.67
N ALA A 373 -32.68 12.82 -3.76
CA ALA A 373 -33.53 11.64 -4.03
C ALA A 373 -34.99 11.93 -4.44
N GLY A 374 -35.46 13.18 -4.34
CA GLY A 374 -36.79 13.63 -4.78
C GLY A 374 -36.79 14.53 -6.01
N GLU A 375 -35.64 14.79 -6.64
CA GLU A 375 -35.47 15.75 -7.73
C GLU A 375 -35.23 15.05 -9.08
N THR A 376 -35.74 15.64 -10.16
CA THR A 376 -35.75 15.06 -11.52
C THR A 376 -35.06 15.99 -12.51
N ASN A 377 -34.50 15.45 -13.60
CA ASN A 377 -33.77 16.22 -14.63
C ASN A 377 -32.58 17.03 -14.10
N ILE A 378 -31.89 16.52 -13.07
CA ILE A 378 -30.75 17.18 -12.42
C ILE A 378 -29.51 17.09 -13.31
N SER A 379 -28.78 18.21 -13.43
CA SER A 379 -27.42 18.22 -13.97
C SER A 379 -26.38 18.31 -12.84
N ILE A 380 -25.41 17.39 -12.83
CA ILE A 380 -24.31 17.36 -11.86
C ILE A 380 -22.94 17.34 -12.56
N HIS A 381 -22.03 18.20 -12.10
CA HIS A 381 -20.61 18.09 -12.45
C HIS A 381 -19.86 17.26 -11.39
N ILE A 382 -18.96 16.41 -11.87
CA ILE A 382 -18.07 15.56 -11.08
C ILE A 382 -16.64 16.02 -11.41
N ASP A 383 -15.93 16.58 -10.44
CA ASP A 383 -14.54 17.00 -10.63
C ASP A 383 -13.56 15.82 -10.71
N ASN A 384 -12.32 16.14 -11.07
CA ASN A 384 -11.23 15.17 -11.23
C ASN A 384 -11.00 14.36 -9.94
N LEU A 385 -10.95 15.01 -8.77
CA LEU A 385 -10.73 14.32 -7.50
C LEU A 385 -11.88 13.35 -7.17
N SER A 386 -13.14 13.72 -7.42
CA SER A 386 -14.29 12.81 -7.27
C SER A 386 -14.22 11.63 -8.23
N ALA A 387 -13.91 11.88 -9.51
CA ALA A 387 -13.77 10.84 -10.52
C ALA A 387 -12.67 9.82 -10.15
N GLN A 388 -11.50 10.30 -9.74
CA GLN A 388 -10.37 9.44 -9.35
C GLN A 388 -10.61 8.68 -8.04
N SER A 389 -11.42 9.21 -7.13
CA SER A 389 -11.59 8.68 -5.76
C SER A 389 -12.92 7.95 -5.51
N GLY A 390 -13.61 7.48 -6.55
CA GLY A 390 -14.62 6.43 -6.41
C GLY A 390 -15.86 6.50 -7.29
N VAL A 391 -16.01 7.54 -8.13
CA VAL A 391 -17.19 7.67 -9.01
C VAL A 391 -17.02 6.82 -10.28
N SER A 392 -17.92 5.85 -10.47
CA SER A 392 -17.99 4.98 -11.66
C SER A 392 -19.33 5.14 -12.38
N ARG A 393 -19.44 4.63 -13.62
CA ARG A 393 -20.74 4.58 -14.34
C ARG A 393 -21.77 3.70 -13.62
N PHE A 394 -21.34 2.67 -12.87
CA PHE A 394 -22.22 1.90 -11.99
C PHE A 394 -22.80 2.71 -10.82
N ALA A 395 -22.18 3.85 -10.44
CA ALA A 395 -22.71 4.77 -9.44
C ALA A 395 -23.70 5.80 -10.02
N GLN A 396 -23.91 5.83 -11.35
CA GLN A 396 -24.90 6.67 -12.01
C GLN A 396 -26.27 5.97 -11.98
N ILE A 397 -26.92 6.03 -10.81
CA ILE A 397 -28.12 5.22 -10.50
C ILE A 397 -29.33 5.66 -11.34
N ASN A 398 -29.52 6.97 -11.53
CA ASN A 398 -30.72 7.54 -12.13
C ASN A 398 -30.50 7.80 -13.63
N SER A 399 -31.41 7.32 -14.48
CA SER A 399 -31.41 7.57 -15.93
C SER A 399 -31.64 9.04 -16.29
N ASP A 400 -32.39 9.74 -15.44
CA ASP A 400 -32.98 11.04 -15.74
C ASP A 400 -32.04 12.19 -15.30
N TRP A 401 -30.81 11.88 -14.89
CA TRP A 401 -29.82 12.83 -14.40
C TRP A 401 -28.60 12.87 -15.33
N THR A 402 -28.08 14.07 -15.59
CA THR A 402 -26.92 14.29 -16.46
C THR A 402 -25.64 14.37 -15.60
N TYR A 403 -24.77 13.37 -15.72
CA TYR A 403 -23.51 13.29 -14.97
C TYR A 403 -22.33 13.74 -15.86
N SER A 404 -21.83 14.96 -15.65
CA SER A 404 -20.73 15.54 -16.42
C SER A 404 -19.38 15.39 -15.72
N LYS A 405 -18.50 14.54 -16.28
CA LYS A 405 -17.08 14.44 -15.89
C LYS A 405 -16.16 15.39 -16.69
N ARG A 406 -16.69 16.44 -17.34
CA ARG A 406 -15.91 17.31 -18.23
C ARG A 406 -14.73 17.97 -17.52
N GLU A 407 -13.54 17.61 -17.96
CA GLU A 407 -12.27 18.18 -17.49
C GLU A 407 -12.09 19.62 -18.02
N ASN A 408 -11.13 20.35 -17.45
CA ASN A 408 -10.71 21.70 -17.84
C ASN A 408 -11.78 22.81 -17.77
N LEU A 409 -12.89 22.58 -17.04
CA LEU A 409 -13.83 23.64 -16.67
C LEU A 409 -13.21 24.52 -15.57
N ARG A 410 -13.12 25.83 -15.84
CA ARG A 410 -12.58 26.81 -14.88
C ARG A 410 -13.65 27.27 -13.88
N PRO A 411 -13.28 27.79 -12.69
CA PRO A 411 -14.24 28.24 -11.68
C PRO A 411 -15.16 29.38 -12.13
N ASP A 412 -14.76 30.14 -13.17
CA ASP A 412 -15.47 31.24 -13.82
C ASP A 412 -16.28 30.82 -15.07
N ASP A 413 -16.19 29.57 -15.51
CA ASP A 413 -16.93 29.11 -16.69
C ASP A 413 -18.45 29.18 -16.47
N GLU A 414 -19.15 29.88 -17.36
CA GLU A 414 -20.61 29.96 -17.34
C GLU A 414 -21.25 28.55 -17.49
N MET A 415 -20.53 27.60 -18.11
CA MET A 415 -20.94 26.20 -18.16
C MET A 415 -20.94 25.53 -16.77
N LEU A 416 -19.94 25.80 -15.94
CA LEU A 416 -19.88 25.29 -14.57
C LEU A 416 -21.01 25.88 -13.71
N HIS A 417 -21.35 27.14 -13.93
CA HIS A 417 -22.48 27.83 -13.30
C HIS A 417 -23.87 27.41 -13.82
N ARG A 418 -23.94 26.55 -14.84
CA ARG A 418 -25.19 26.00 -15.38
C ARG A 418 -25.65 24.72 -14.69
N PHE A 419 -24.74 23.96 -14.06
CA PHE A 419 -25.08 22.76 -13.30
C PHE A 419 -25.91 23.08 -12.06
N ASP A 420 -26.67 22.10 -11.59
CA ASP A 420 -27.56 22.23 -10.42
C ASP A 420 -26.85 21.76 -9.13
N TYR A 421 -25.89 20.86 -9.28
CA TYR A 421 -24.98 20.37 -8.24
C TYR A 421 -23.54 20.24 -8.75
N LEU A 422 -22.57 20.45 -7.86
CA LEU A 422 -21.15 20.21 -8.09
C LEU A 422 -20.62 19.26 -7.02
N LEU A 423 -19.84 18.25 -7.43
CA LEU A 423 -18.82 17.65 -6.57
C LEU A 423 -17.51 18.34 -6.89
N THR A 424 -16.93 19.05 -5.92
CA THR A 424 -15.64 19.73 -6.04
C THR A 424 -14.75 19.38 -4.86
N GLU A 425 -13.46 19.24 -5.11
CA GLU A 425 -12.39 19.30 -4.12
C GLU A 425 -12.63 20.38 -3.05
N ALA A 426 -12.41 20.00 -1.79
CA ALA A 426 -12.52 20.87 -0.63
C ALA A 426 -11.24 21.69 -0.43
N GLN A 427 -11.18 22.84 -1.10
CA GLN A 427 -10.16 23.85 -0.85
C GLN A 427 -10.56 24.80 0.29
N ASP A 428 -9.58 25.55 0.79
CA ASP A 428 -9.79 26.52 1.86
C ASP A 428 -10.86 27.56 1.48
N LYS A 429 -11.67 28.00 2.46
CA LYS A 429 -12.83 28.88 2.19
C LYS A 429 -12.43 30.25 1.59
N TYR A 430 -11.16 30.62 1.74
CA TYR A 430 -10.59 31.87 1.22
C TYR A 430 -9.88 31.70 -0.14
N SER A 431 -9.71 30.47 -0.66
CA SER A 431 -9.24 30.23 -2.04
C SER A 431 -10.19 30.91 -3.03
N ASP A 432 -9.65 31.59 -4.04
CA ASP A 432 -10.47 32.35 -4.99
C ASP A 432 -11.39 31.45 -5.84
N LYS A 433 -10.95 30.21 -6.14
CA LYS A 433 -11.80 29.14 -6.70
C LYS A 433 -13.02 28.89 -5.79
N MET A 434 -12.80 28.71 -4.49
CA MET A 434 -13.88 28.45 -3.54
C MET A 434 -14.77 29.69 -3.30
N ARG A 435 -14.19 30.90 -3.32
CA ARG A 435 -14.92 32.17 -3.21
C ARG A 435 -15.82 32.44 -4.42
N LEU A 436 -15.40 32.06 -5.63
CA LEU A 436 -16.20 32.22 -6.84
C LEU A 436 -17.33 31.18 -6.89
N LEU A 437 -17.04 29.90 -6.61
CA LEU A 437 -18.05 28.86 -6.51
C LEU A 437 -19.10 29.15 -5.41
N SER A 438 -18.68 29.71 -4.26
CA SER A 438 -19.59 30.08 -3.16
C SER A 438 -20.60 31.19 -3.50
N GLN A 439 -20.38 31.95 -4.57
CA GLN A 439 -21.31 32.98 -5.06
C GLN A 439 -22.47 32.36 -5.84
N THR A 440 -22.21 31.33 -6.65
CA THR A 440 -23.24 30.68 -7.50
C THR A 440 -23.85 29.44 -6.86
N HIS A 441 -23.10 28.78 -5.96
CA HIS A 441 -23.50 27.57 -5.26
C HIS A 441 -23.32 27.71 -3.74
N GLU A 442 -24.03 26.89 -2.98
CA GLU A 442 -23.88 26.73 -1.53
C GLU A 442 -23.35 25.33 -1.20
N ILE A 443 -22.49 25.23 -0.18
CA ILE A 443 -22.01 23.94 0.32
C ILE A 443 -23.12 23.31 1.17
N VAL A 444 -23.67 22.18 0.71
CA VAL A 444 -24.73 21.44 1.42
C VAL A 444 -24.14 20.43 2.39
N GLU A 445 -23.10 19.71 1.96
CA GLU A 445 -22.42 18.69 2.77
C GLU A 445 -20.93 18.60 2.39
N PHE A 446 -20.09 18.16 3.33
CA PHE A 446 -18.70 17.81 3.07
C PHE A 446 -18.43 16.32 3.30
N VAL A 447 -17.53 15.77 2.50
CA VAL A 447 -17.01 14.42 2.64
C VAL A 447 -15.56 14.50 3.07
N GLU A 448 -15.27 13.81 4.17
CA GLU A 448 -13.93 13.69 4.70
C GLU A 448 -13.16 12.53 4.02
N CYS A 449 -11.85 12.69 3.88
CA CYS A 449 -10.93 11.61 3.54
C CYS A 449 -9.79 11.52 4.57
N PHE A 450 -8.94 10.51 4.42
CA PHE A 450 -7.75 10.32 5.27
C PHE A 450 -6.84 11.56 5.24
N ASN A 451 -6.24 11.90 6.38
CA ASN A 451 -5.19 12.91 6.49
C ASN A 451 -3.91 12.31 7.10
N SER A 452 -3.99 11.83 8.35
CA SER A 452 -2.81 11.32 9.06
C SER A 452 -3.18 10.40 10.21
N ILE A 453 -2.23 9.57 10.64
CA ILE A 453 -2.38 8.71 11.81
C ILE A 453 -1.89 9.48 13.06
N GLY A 454 -2.80 9.79 13.97
CA GLY A 454 -2.47 10.33 15.29
C GLY A 454 -2.37 9.22 16.35
N LEU A 455 -1.48 9.39 17.32
CA LEU A 455 -1.45 8.53 18.51
C LEU A 455 -2.37 9.10 19.61
N GLN A 456 -3.18 8.24 20.22
CA GLN A 456 -4.07 8.59 21.33
C GLN A 456 -3.84 7.65 22.52
N TYR A 457 -2.92 8.05 23.40
CA TYR A 457 -2.44 7.24 24.55
C TYR A 457 -3.49 6.90 25.63
N HIS A 458 -4.71 7.41 25.51
CA HIS A 458 -5.82 7.17 26.45
C HIS A 458 -6.89 6.19 25.94
N SER A 459 -6.72 5.58 24.76
CA SER A 459 -7.65 4.59 24.21
C SER A 459 -7.03 3.20 24.07
N VAL A 460 -7.87 2.16 24.24
CA VAL A 460 -7.46 0.73 24.20
C VAL A 460 -6.78 0.33 22.87
N LEU A 461 -7.12 1.04 21.80
CA LEU A 461 -6.29 1.13 20.59
C LEU A 461 -5.61 2.51 20.63
N PRO A 462 -4.27 2.60 20.64
CA PRO A 462 -3.56 3.88 20.79
C PRO A 462 -3.48 4.68 19.49
N VAL A 463 -4.32 4.38 18.50
CA VAL A 463 -4.23 4.87 17.12
C VAL A 463 -5.56 5.51 16.71
N LYS A 464 -5.53 6.80 16.36
CA LYS A 464 -6.66 7.57 15.85
C LYS A 464 -6.36 8.01 14.42
N ILE A 465 -7.17 7.55 13.47
CA ILE A 465 -7.17 8.12 12.11
C ILE A 465 -7.69 9.56 12.22
N LYS A 466 -6.91 10.53 11.76
CA LYS A 466 -7.36 11.90 11.50
C LYS A 466 -7.85 11.98 10.06
N THR A 467 -8.95 12.68 9.87
CA THR A 467 -9.56 12.96 8.57
C THR A 467 -9.56 14.46 8.30
N LYS A 468 -9.55 14.87 7.04
CA LYS A 468 -9.76 16.26 6.59
C LYS A 468 -10.95 16.30 5.62
N PRO A 469 -11.70 17.41 5.48
CA PRO A 469 -12.64 17.56 4.37
C PRO A 469 -11.86 17.52 3.05
N CYS A 470 -12.32 16.73 2.08
CA CYS A 470 -11.63 16.56 0.79
C CYS A 470 -12.54 16.81 -0.42
N ILE A 471 -13.87 16.67 -0.26
CA ILE A 471 -14.85 16.99 -1.32
C ILE A 471 -16.04 17.71 -0.69
N PHE A 472 -16.48 18.80 -1.32
CA PHE A 472 -17.74 19.48 -1.03
C PHE A 472 -18.82 19.08 -2.03
N ILE A 473 -20.00 18.77 -1.52
CA ILE A 473 -21.24 18.63 -2.29
C ILE A 473 -21.91 20.00 -2.29
N MET A 474 -21.83 20.70 -3.41
CA MET A 474 -22.43 22.03 -3.57
C MET A 474 -23.73 21.95 -4.36
N ARG A 475 -24.71 22.79 -4.01
CA ARG A 475 -25.97 22.98 -4.72
C ARG A 475 -26.07 24.40 -5.27
N ARG A 476 -26.63 24.56 -6.46
CA ARG A 476 -26.88 25.86 -7.07
C ARG A 476 -27.81 26.74 -6.23
N ARG A 477 -27.50 28.03 -6.11
CA ARG A 477 -28.39 29.02 -5.46
C ARG A 477 -29.49 29.45 -6.43
N TYR A 478 -30.74 29.21 -6.06
CA TYR A 478 -31.91 29.59 -6.88
C TYR A 478 -32.47 30.99 -6.55
N ASP A 479 -32.05 31.60 -5.43
CA ASP A 479 -32.53 32.92 -4.99
C ASP A 479 -31.92 34.10 -5.79
N LEU A 480 -30.89 33.85 -6.60
CA LEU A 480 -30.25 34.85 -7.45
C LEU A 480 -31.12 35.16 -8.66
N SER A 481 -31.58 36.41 -8.76
CA SER A 481 -32.51 36.82 -9.82
C SER A 481 -31.82 36.87 -11.20
N ASP A 482 -32.57 36.62 -12.28
CA ASP A 482 -32.04 36.77 -13.67
C ASP A 482 -31.53 38.20 -13.96
N ARG A 483 -31.99 39.18 -13.18
CA ARG A 483 -31.55 40.57 -13.25
C ARG A 483 -30.12 40.77 -12.72
N GLU A 484 -29.64 39.87 -11.86
CA GLU A 484 -28.26 39.83 -11.40
C GLU A 484 -27.38 39.01 -12.37
N ARG A 485 -27.91 37.93 -12.96
CA ARG A 485 -27.23 37.20 -14.08
C ARG A 485 -26.80 38.14 -15.20
N LEU A 486 -27.70 39.02 -15.66
CA LEU A 486 -27.42 40.05 -16.66
C LEU A 486 -26.40 41.13 -16.23
N ARG A 487 -26.08 41.21 -14.93
CA ARG A 487 -25.04 42.11 -14.41
C ARG A 487 -23.67 41.43 -14.38
N TRP A 488 -23.61 40.14 -14.08
CA TRP A 488 -22.35 39.38 -14.02
C TRP A 488 -21.63 39.32 -15.38
N SER A 489 -22.36 39.16 -16.50
CA SER A 489 -21.77 39.22 -17.84
C SER A 489 -21.05 40.56 -18.11
N SER A 490 -21.65 41.68 -17.71
CA SER A 490 -21.04 43.01 -17.86
C SER A 490 -19.81 43.26 -16.95
N VAL A 491 -19.62 42.45 -15.91
CA VAL A 491 -18.40 42.49 -15.06
C VAL A 491 -17.25 41.72 -15.71
N LEU A 492 -17.55 40.60 -16.39
CA LEU A 492 -16.57 39.85 -17.17
C LEU A 492 -16.10 40.68 -18.38
N GLU A 493 -17.02 41.26 -19.16
CA GLU A 493 -16.68 42.19 -20.25
C GLU A 493 -15.91 43.42 -19.74
N GLY A 494 -16.34 43.99 -18.60
CA GLY A 494 -15.68 45.15 -17.97
C GLY A 494 -14.27 44.88 -17.43
N SER A 495 -13.85 43.62 -17.31
CA SER A 495 -12.52 43.24 -16.83
C SER A 495 -11.48 43.14 -17.96
N GLY A 496 -11.91 43.12 -19.23
CA GLY A 496 -11.02 43.03 -20.39
C GLY A 496 -10.71 44.34 -21.12
N ALA A 497 -11.25 45.48 -20.68
CA ALA A 497 -11.26 46.71 -21.49
C ALA A 497 -11.07 48.01 -20.68
N ASN A 498 -9.83 48.32 -20.26
CA ASN A 498 -9.40 49.70 -20.00
C ASN A 498 -7.87 49.90 -19.97
N SER A 499 -7.23 49.74 -21.13
CA SER A 499 -5.97 50.41 -21.46
C SER A 499 -5.95 50.66 -22.97
N LEU A 500 -6.07 51.93 -23.38
CA LEU A 500 -6.08 52.31 -24.80
C LEU A 500 -5.45 53.68 -25.02
N ASN A 501 -4.81 53.82 -26.19
CA ASN A 501 -4.12 54.98 -26.75
C ASN A 501 -2.67 55.12 -26.25
N ASP A 502 -1.66 55.06 -27.12
CA ASP A 502 -1.55 55.91 -28.33
C ASP A 502 -1.02 55.16 -29.59
N ALA A 503 -0.85 55.90 -30.69
CA ALA A 503 -0.14 55.56 -31.94
C ALA A 503 -0.76 54.50 -32.88
N THR A 504 -1.50 54.99 -33.88
CA THR A 504 -1.57 54.38 -35.23
C THR A 504 -0.50 55.02 -36.15
N PRO A 505 -0.20 54.52 -37.37
CA PRO A 505 -0.74 53.35 -38.09
C PRO A 505 0.35 52.39 -38.67
N THR A 506 -0.09 51.36 -39.41
CA THR A 506 0.41 50.93 -40.75
C THR A 506 0.48 49.40 -40.88
N VAL A 507 -0.05 48.86 -41.99
CA VAL A 507 0.10 47.45 -42.39
C VAL A 507 1.09 47.34 -43.55
N PRO A 508 2.04 46.41 -43.48
CA PRO A 508 2.37 45.60 -44.65
C PRO A 508 2.38 44.09 -44.35
N SER A 509 1.94 43.30 -45.32
CA SER A 509 1.95 41.83 -45.30
C SER A 509 3.28 41.26 -45.80
N THR A 510 3.80 40.23 -45.13
CA THR A 510 4.75 39.26 -45.73
C THR A 510 4.53 37.85 -45.16
N GLU A 511 5.28 36.87 -45.64
CA GLU A 511 4.96 35.44 -45.60
C GLU A 511 5.76 34.66 -44.53
N LEU A 512 5.24 33.47 -44.21
CA LEU A 512 5.93 32.23 -43.81
C LEU A 512 7.29 32.30 -43.07
N ASN A 513 7.32 31.71 -41.87
CA ASN A 513 8.32 30.67 -41.55
C ASN A 513 7.80 29.74 -40.42
N GLU A 514 8.53 28.65 -40.18
CA GLU A 514 8.21 27.59 -39.21
C GLU A 514 9.15 27.66 -37.97
N GLU A 515 8.82 26.85 -36.94
CA GLU A 515 9.65 26.38 -35.81
C GLU A 515 9.86 27.25 -34.53
N GLU A 516 9.78 26.54 -33.39
CA GLU A 516 10.32 26.73 -32.02
C GLU A 516 9.96 27.93 -31.11
N GLU A 517 9.22 27.63 -30.02
CA GLU A 517 9.41 28.01 -28.59
C GLU A 517 8.31 27.21 -27.80
N GLN A 518 8.63 26.22 -26.95
CA GLN A 518 9.10 26.26 -25.53
C GLN A 518 8.21 27.13 -24.62
N GLU A 519 7.42 26.52 -23.72
CA GLU A 519 7.76 26.06 -22.35
C GLU A 519 7.80 27.20 -21.32
N GLU A 520 6.74 27.33 -20.51
CA GLU A 520 6.79 27.86 -19.13
C GLU A 520 5.49 27.50 -18.35
N ASP A 521 5.63 27.36 -17.03
CA ASP A 521 4.61 27.44 -15.95
C ASP A 521 3.36 26.54 -15.92
N GLU A 522 3.52 25.28 -15.46
CA GLU A 522 2.57 24.62 -14.53
C GLU A 522 3.32 23.84 -13.42
N GLU A 523 4.17 24.53 -12.64
CA GLU A 523 4.68 24.02 -11.35
C GLU A 523 3.77 24.48 -10.19
N GLU A 524 3.04 23.56 -9.54
CA GLU A 524 2.93 23.47 -8.06
C GLU A 524 2.09 22.24 -7.60
N GLU A 525 2.63 21.53 -6.61
CA GLU A 525 1.98 20.65 -5.61
C GLU A 525 0.99 19.53 -6.05
N GLN A 526 1.50 18.30 -6.16
CA GLN A 526 0.73 17.06 -5.87
C GLN A 526 1.42 16.19 -4.79
N ASP A 527 1.92 16.85 -3.74
CA ASP A 527 2.81 16.26 -2.73
C ASP A 527 2.07 15.69 -1.48
N GLU A 528 1.01 14.89 -1.68
CA GLU A 528 0.25 14.27 -0.56
C GLU A 528 0.05 12.74 -0.62
N ASP A 529 -0.05 12.10 -1.81
CA ASP A 529 -0.62 10.74 -1.92
C ASP A 529 0.34 9.58 -1.50
N GLU A 530 1.62 9.84 -1.20
CA GLU A 530 2.58 8.84 -0.63
C GLU A 530 3.06 9.11 0.82
N GLN A 531 2.89 10.32 1.39
CA GLN A 531 3.49 10.67 2.69
C GLN A 531 2.84 9.99 3.92
N ALA A 532 1.76 9.21 3.71
CA ALA A 532 0.99 8.57 4.79
C ALA A 532 1.67 7.36 5.48
N GLU A 533 2.84 6.92 5.02
CA GLU A 533 3.49 5.66 5.46
C GLU A 533 4.95 5.79 5.92
N THR A 534 5.52 7.00 5.93
CA THR A 534 6.85 7.27 6.48
C THR A 534 6.76 7.73 7.94
N VAL A 535 7.43 7.02 8.84
CA VAL A 535 7.71 7.49 10.21
C VAL A 535 9.11 8.11 10.17
N ASP A 536 9.22 9.40 10.47
CA ASP A 536 10.50 10.07 10.63
C ASP A 536 11.21 9.64 11.93
N GLU A 537 12.42 9.12 11.79
CA GLU A 537 13.46 9.20 12.81
C GLU A 537 14.66 9.91 12.19
N GLN A 538 14.87 11.18 12.57
CA GLN A 538 16.08 11.93 12.23
C GLN A 538 17.13 11.72 13.34
N GLU A 539 18.22 11.00 13.02
CA GLU A 539 19.47 11.12 13.78
C GLU A 539 20.42 12.09 13.06
N GLN A 540 21.10 12.94 13.83
CA GLN A 540 22.09 13.87 13.30
C GLN A 540 23.43 13.17 13.11
N GLN A 541 24.11 13.48 12.00
CA GLN A 541 25.44 12.98 11.68
C GLN A 541 26.47 14.11 11.89
N ASP A 542 27.52 13.84 12.67
CA ASP A 542 28.73 14.66 12.77
C ASP A 542 29.99 13.77 12.83
N ASP A 543 30.96 14.10 11.97
CA ASP A 543 32.40 13.82 11.91
C ASP A 543 33.08 12.57 12.54
N ALA A 544 34.06 12.05 11.79
CA ALA A 544 35.12 11.12 12.23
C ALA A 544 36.38 11.87 12.72
N PRO A 545 37.38 11.21 13.34
CA PRO A 545 38.47 10.63 12.53
C PRO A 545 39.20 9.38 13.12
N SER A 546 40.03 8.74 12.27
CA SER A 546 41.32 8.03 12.53
C SER A 546 41.60 7.25 13.84
N ASP A 547 42.11 6.01 13.88
CA ASP A 547 42.30 4.92 12.87
C ASP A 547 42.08 3.52 13.54
N ASP A 548 42.92 2.47 13.68
CA ASP A 548 44.30 2.07 13.29
C ASP A 548 44.51 0.52 13.47
N GLU A 549 45.69 -0.01 13.11
CA GLU A 549 46.27 -1.37 13.34
C GLU A 549 45.65 -2.66 12.71
N ASP A 550 46.20 -3.03 11.55
CA ASP A 550 46.76 -4.34 11.15
C ASP A 550 46.44 -5.66 11.90
N LYS A 551 46.13 -6.71 11.11
CA LYS A 551 47.05 -7.87 10.95
C LYS A 551 46.74 -8.82 9.76
N ASP A 552 47.82 -9.27 9.13
CA ASP A 552 47.88 -10.34 8.12
C ASP A 552 47.61 -11.75 8.70
N GLU A 553 47.08 -12.67 7.88
CA GLU A 553 47.93 -13.72 7.29
C GLU A 553 47.22 -14.51 6.16
N SER A 554 48.02 -15.16 5.30
CA SER A 554 47.56 -15.94 4.16
C SER A 554 48.20 -17.32 4.14
N PHE A 555 47.51 -18.36 3.65
CA PHE A 555 48.13 -19.31 2.72
C PHE A 555 47.11 -20.14 1.90
N VAL A 556 47.62 -21.11 1.12
CA VAL A 556 47.03 -21.56 -0.15
C VAL A 556 46.91 -23.10 -0.25
N ASP A 557 45.93 -23.53 -1.06
CA ASP A 557 46.04 -24.58 -2.10
C ASP A 557 45.61 -26.05 -1.84
N THR A 558 45.30 -26.69 -2.98
CA THR A 558 45.40 -28.10 -3.38
C THR A 558 44.26 -29.12 -3.20
N LEU A 559 43.72 -29.49 -4.38
CA LEU A 559 43.57 -30.86 -4.92
C LEU A 559 42.40 -31.78 -4.50
N LYS A 560 41.45 -31.88 -5.45
CA LYS A 560 41.01 -33.11 -6.17
C LYS A 560 40.97 -34.45 -5.40
N LYS A 561 39.79 -35.08 -5.43
CA LYS A 561 39.68 -36.50 -5.85
C LYS A 561 38.37 -36.79 -6.58
N GLU A 562 38.45 -37.49 -7.70
CA GLU A 562 37.29 -38.12 -8.35
C GLU A 562 37.03 -39.49 -7.70
N GLU A 563 35.77 -39.95 -7.69
CA GLU A 563 35.49 -41.39 -7.66
C GLU A 563 34.21 -41.74 -8.44
N ARG A 564 34.11 -43.00 -8.91
CA ARG A 564 33.24 -43.36 -10.04
C ARG A 564 31.93 -44.05 -9.66
N ARG A 565 30.94 -43.93 -10.57
CA ARG A 565 29.74 -44.79 -10.65
C ARG A 565 30.09 -46.30 -10.54
N PRO A 566 29.10 -47.09 -10.11
CA PRO A 566 28.62 -48.21 -10.93
C PRO A 566 27.18 -48.00 -11.43
N GLU A 567 26.86 -48.55 -12.61
CA GLU A 567 25.50 -48.60 -13.14
C GLU A 567 24.79 -49.90 -12.76
N ARG A 568 23.44 -49.92 -12.72
CA ARG A 568 22.71 -51.16 -13.08
C ARG A 568 21.25 -50.98 -13.54
N ARG A 569 20.98 -51.63 -14.69
CA ARG A 569 19.71 -52.19 -15.20
C ARG A 569 18.45 -51.32 -15.26
N LYS A 570 18.08 -51.02 -16.50
CA LYS A 570 16.68 -50.87 -16.96
C LYS A 570 15.85 -52.11 -16.61
N ARG A 571 14.56 -51.94 -16.33
CA ARG A 571 13.55 -52.99 -16.56
C ARG A 571 12.25 -52.34 -17.06
N SER A 572 11.81 -52.74 -18.25
CA SER A 572 10.58 -52.30 -18.88
C SER A 572 9.47 -53.32 -18.66
N VAL A 573 8.29 -52.86 -18.25
CA VAL A 573 7.03 -53.60 -18.43
C VAL A 573 6.00 -52.60 -18.92
N ALA A 574 5.39 -52.88 -20.07
CA ALA A 574 4.17 -52.23 -20.50
C ALA A 574 3.02 -53.21 -20.23
N PHE A 575 1.86 -52.70 -19.83
CA PHE A 575 0.60 -53.40 -20.04
C PHE A 575 -0.50 -52.41 -20.41
N SER A 576 -1.52 -52.92 -21.10
CA SER A 576 -2.46 -52.12 -21.89
C SER A 576 -3.91 -52.32 -21.45
N LYS A 577 -4.75 -51.30 -21.69
CA LYS A 577 -6.23 -51.38 -21.74
C LYS A 577 -6.88 -51.79 -20.40
N SER A 578 -8.20 -51.67 -20.20
CA SER A 578 -9.21 -50.69 -20.67
C SER A 578 -10.47 -50.91 -19.82
N SER A 579 -11.49 -50.04 -19.93
CA SER A 579 -12.89 -50.29 -19.48
C SER A 579 -13.12 -50.50 -17.96
N SER A 580 -14.29 -50.23 -17.38
CA SER A 580 -15.40 -49.36 -17.80
C SER A 580 -16.41 -49.13 -16.67
N LEU A 581 -16.96 -47.91 -16.62
CA LEU A 581 -18.38 -47.59 -16.31
C LEU A 581 -19.06 -47.98 -14.97
N ARG A 582 -19.79 -46.96 -14.50
CA ARG A 582 -21.12 -46.95 -13.84
C ARG A 582 -21.24 -46.96 -12.30
N MET A 583 -22.08 -46.02 -11.88
CA MET A 583 -22.63 -45.84 -10.54
C MET A 583 -23.69 -46.91 -10.24
N ASN A 584 -24.02 -47.13 -8.96
CA ASN A 584 -25.37 -46.78 -8.49
C ASN A 584 -25.40 -46.45 -6.99
N SER A 585 -26.60 -46.23 -6.41
CA SER A 585 -26.79 -45.48 -5.16
C SER A 585 -27.90 -46.02 -4.23
N ARG A 586 -27.94 -45.45 -3.01
CA ARG A 586 -29.03 -45.38 -1.99
C ARG A 586 -29.17 -46.46 -0.89
N SER A 587 -29.74 -45.98 0.22
CA SER A 587 -30.56 -46.67 1.25
C SER A 587 -29.94 -47.01 2.61
N ILE A 588 -30.74 -46.73 3.65
CA ILE A 588 -30.59 -46.68 5.13
C ILE A 588 -32.06 -46.78 5.67
N PRO A 589 -32.47 -47.14 6.92
CA PRO A 589 -31.84 -47.73 8.15
C PRO A 589 -32.58 -49.09 8.49
N PRO A 590 -33.04 -49.51 9.73
CA PRO A 590 -32.79 -49.10 11.14
C PRO A 590 -32.69 -50.21 12.23
N LEU A 591 -32.56 -49.73 13.50
CA LEU A 591 -33.02 -50.28 14.80
C LEU A 591 -32.03 -50.86 15.84
N ILE A 592 -32.43 -50.67 17.13
CA ILE A 592 -31.67 -50.87 18.40
C ILE A 592 -32.67 -51.32 19.50
N PRO A 593 -32.26 -52.07 20.55
CA PRO A 593 -32.59 -51.68 21.94
C PRO A 593 -31.43 -51.88 22.97
N LYS A 594 -31.11 -50.96 23.91
CA LYS A 594 -31.70 -50.67 25.27
C LYS A 594 -31.27 -51.68 26.40
N LEU A 595 -31.10 -51.38 27.71
CA LEU A 595 -31.17 -50.14 28.56
C LEU A 595 -30.48 -50.28 29.97
N ARG A 596 -30.63 -49.25 30.84
CA ARG A 596 -30.25 -49.03 32.27
C ARG A 596 -28.77 -48.69 32.51
N ARG A 597 -28.35 -47.67 33.30
CA ARG A 597 -28.99 -46.49 33.96
C ARG A 597 -29.97 -46.68 35.14
N VAL A 598 -29.58 -46.20 36.33
CA VAL A 598 -30.37 -45.61 37.46
C VAL A 598 -29.58 -44.37 37.99
N SER A 599 -30.12 -43.56 38.91
CA SER A 599 -30.04 -42.08 38.80
C SER A 599 -30.48 -41.27 40.05
N ILE A 600 -30.29 -39.93 40.02
CA ILE A 600 -31.22 -38.88 40.56
C ILE A 600 -31.15 -38.65 42.12
N LYS A 601 -31.35 -37.46 42.75
CA LYS A 601 -31.94 -36.13 42.39
C LYS A 601 -31.63 -34.99 43.43
N GLN A 602 -31.70 -33.70 43.02
CA GLN A 602 -32.21 -32.47 43.74
C GLN A 602 -31.58 -32.00 45.11
N ALA A 603 -31.69 -30.75 45.61
CA ALA A 603 -32.31 -29.47 45.15
C ALA A 603 -31.72 -28.17 45.81
N GLU A 604 -31.90 -27.02 45.12
CA GLU A 604 -32.29 -25.63 45.55
C GLU A 604 -31.69 -24.85 46.77
N ASN A 605 -31.07 -23.69 46.44
CA ASN A 605 -31.33 -22.29 46.91
C ASN A 605 -30.98 -21.68 48.31
N LEU A 606 -30.31 -20.50 48.21
CA LEU A 606 -30.52 -19.20 48.91
C LEU A 606 -29.78 -18.78 50.22
N ASN A 607 -29.46 -17.46 50.23
CA ASN A 607 -29.16 -16.49 51.32
C ASN A 607 -27.78 -16.39 52.03
N ASP A 608 -26.99 -15.38 51.57
CA ASP A 608 -26.52 -14.16 52.28
C ASP A 608 -25.57 -14.12 53.50
N HIS A 609 -24.82 -13.00 53.55
CA HIS A 609 -24.00 -12.40 54.64
C HIS A 609 -22.73 -13.18 55.13
N GLN A 610 -21.65 -12.56 55.65
CA GLN A 610 -20.98 -11.25 55.41
C GLN A 610 -19.58 -11.26 56.13
N LEU A 611 -18.76 -10.21 55.92
CA LEU A 611 -17.67 -9.73 56.80
C LEU A 611 -16.33 -10.52 56.89
N ASP A 612 -15.30 -9.96 56.24
CA ASP A 612 -14.12 -9.30 56.83
C ASP A 612 -13.14 -9.98 57.83
N ASN A 613 -11.86 -9.69 57.56
CA ASN A 613 -10.79 -9.25 58.49
C ASN A 613 -9.87 -10.23 59.27
N GLN A 614 -8.56 -9.96 59.09
CA GLN A 614 -7.44 -10.08 60.06
C GLN A 614 -7.66 -9.11 61.26
N PRO A 615 -6.93 -9.15 62.42
CA PRO A 615 -5.50 -9.48 62.52
C PRO A 615 -4.96 -10.03 63.89
N SER A 616 -3.61 -10.11 63.95
CA SER A 616 -2.72 -9.69 65.07
C SER A 616 -2.55 -10.48 66.39
N THR A 617 -1.29 -10.90 66.60
CA THR A 617 -0.38 -10.65 67.77
C THR A 617 -0.41 -11.50 69.06
N ALA A 618 0.80 -11.54 69.65
CA ALA A 618 1.17 -11.72 71.07
C ALA A 618 1.26 -13.15 71.65
N LYS A 619 2.25 -13.52 72.50
CA LYS A 619 3.60 -12.96 72.81
C LYS A 619 4.36 -14.01 73.71
N ASP A 620 5.52 -13.63 74.27
CA ASP A 620 6.11 -14.10 75.56
C ASP A 620 6.91 -15.44 75.56
N ASP A 621 8.08 -15.61 76.20
CA ASP A 621 8.92 -14.72 77.06
C ASP A 621 10.43 -15.15 77.09
N ASP A 622 11.31 -14.20 77.50
CA ASP A 622 12.59 -14.27 78.28
C ASP A 622 13.79 -15.16 77.89
N ASP A 623 15.07 -14.86 78.22
CA ASP A 623 15.88 -13.61 78.32
C ASP A 623 17.37 -13.96 78.61
N ASP A 624 18.32 -13.00 78.51
CA ASP A 624 19.37 -12.61 79.51
C ASP A 624 20.60 -11.83 78.90
N GLU A 625 21.39 -11.15 79.77
CA GLU A 625 22.57 -10.26 79.60
C GLU A 625 23.76 -10.83 78.74
N GLY A 626 24.82 -10.13 78.28
CA GLY A 626 25.36 -8.75 78.44
C GLY A 626 26.87 -8.78 78.83
N ASP A 627 27.79 -7.88 78.46
CA ASP A 627 27.90 -6.85 77.39
C ASP A 627 29.41 -6.43 77.20
N GLU A 628 29.76 -5.14 77.02
CA GLU A 628 31.09 -4.46 77.16
C GLU A 628 32.16 -4.47 76.01
N GLU A 629 32.20 -3.35 75.27
CA GLU A 629 33.29 -2.32 75.13
C GLU A 629 34.78 -2.53 74.68
N GLU A 630 35.27 -1.43 74.06
CA GLU A 630 36.62 -0.80 74.02
C GLU A 630 37.77 -1.16 73.01
N ASP A 631 38.66 -0.17 72.85
CA ASP A 631 39.72 0.01 71.83
C ASP A 631 41.16 -0.25 72.36
N ASP A 632 42.15 -0.42 71.46
CA ASP A 632 43.54 0.09 71.56
C ASP A 632 44.33 -0.31 70.27
N GLU A 633 44.96 0.60 69.51
CA GLU A 633 46.27 1.28 69.68
C GLU A 633 47.52 0.40 69.34
N THR A 634 48.33 0.71 68.31
CA THR A 634 49.54 1.62 68.24
C THR A 634 50.81 1.11 69.01
N GLN A 635 52.10 1.34 68.66
CA GLN A 635 52.80 2.08 67.58
C GLN A 635 54.25 1.54 67.24
N PRO A 636 55.43 2.23 67.28
CA PRO A 636 56.50 2.11 66.25
C PRO A 636 57.89 1.60 66.77
N PRO A 637 59.05 1.82 66.07
CA PRO A 637 59.79 3.11 66.20
C PRO A 637 60.60 3.64 64.98
N ALA A 638 60.43 4.95 64.72
CA ALA A 638 61.42 6.05 64.62
C ALA A 638 62.75 6.03 63.77
N GLU A 639 63.20 7.27 63.47
CA GLU A 639 64.52 7.76 63.01
C GLU A 639 64.98 7.47 61.54
N GLU A 640 65.68 8.37 60.83
CA GLU A 640 66.18 9.74 61.13
C GLU A 640 65.99 10.72 59.92
N ARG A 641 66.50 11.97 60.00
CA ARG A 641 66.08 13.11 59.14
C ARG A 641 67.25 13.94 58.57
N ALA A 642 67.03 14.52 57.37
CA ALA A 642 67.86 15.49 56.62
C ALA A 642 68.81 14.88 55.57
N LYS A 643 69.05 15.50 54.40
CA LYS A 643 69.06 16.96 54.07
C LYS A 643 68.29 17.35 52.79
N LEU A 644 68.08 18.66 52.65
CA LEU A 644 67.42 19.32 51.52
C LEU A 644 68.29 19.29 50.24
N THR A 645 67.65 19.05 49.10
CA THR A 645 67.73 19.91 47.89
C THR A 645 66.54 19.66 46.95
N SER A 646 66.30 20.59 46.01
CA SER A 646 65.33 20.49 44.90
C SER A 646 63.88 20.13 45.24
N SER A 647 63.25 20.90 46.13
CA SER A 647 61.81 21.13 46.03
C SER A 647 61.53 22.20 44.96
N PHE A 648 60.93 21.85 43.81
CA PHE A 648 59.94 22.64 43.05
C PHE A 648 59.54 21.91 41.74
N VAL A 649 58.40 22.29 41.15
CA VAL A 649 57.87 21.86 39.82
C VAL A 649 57.43 20.38 39.71
N GLN A 650 56.31 20.02 40.34
CA GLN A 650 55.28 19.14 39.72
C GLN A 650 53.94 19.13 40.50
N SER A 651 53.11 20.17 40.31
CA SER A 651 51.66 20.10 40.61
C SER A 651 50.91 21.28 39.97
N SER A 652 50.48 21.13 38.71
CA SER A 652 49.72 22.20 38.00
C SER A 652 48.97 21.74 36.72
N LYS A 653 48.73 20.43 36.51
CA LYS A 653 48.19 19.91 35.23
C LYS A 653 46.87 19.13 35.27
N SER A 654 46.19 19.01 36.42
CA SER A 654 44.87 18.35 36.52
C SER A 654 43.67 19.31 36.65
N THR A 655 43.88 20.57 37.05
CA THR A 655 42.79 21.52 37.34
C THR A 655 42.15 22.14 36.09
N GLY A 656 42.90 22.27 34.99
CA GLY A 656 42.48 23.03 33.80
C GLY A 656 41.35 22.39 32.98
N GLY A 657 41.23 21.06 33.00
CA GLY A 657 40.17 20.35 32.26
C GLY A 657 38.79 20.63 32.84
N ARG A 658 38.62 20.37 34.14
CA ARG A 658 37.33 20.50 34.86
C ARG A 658 36.81 21.94 34.85
N LEU A 659 37.70 22.95 34.82
CA LEU A 659 37.31 24.35 34.72
C LEU A 659 36.76 24.72 33.34
N LYS A 660 37.34 24.19 32.25
CA LYS A 660 36.83 24.36 30.89
C LYS A 660 35.49 23.64 30.68
N GLU A 661 35.38 22.44 31.23
CA GLU A 661 34.15 21.63 31.20
C GLU A 661 33.00 22.34 31.94
N ALA A 662 33.24 22.87 33.14
CA ALA A 662 32.28 23.69 33.88
C ALA A 662 31.89 24.97 33.11
N ARG A 663 32.85 25.69 32.52
CA ARG A 663 32.56 26.86 31.67
C ARG A 663 31.70 26.51 30.45
N LYS A 664 31.94 25.35 29.81
CA LYS A 664 31.10 24.88 28.68
C LYS A 664 29.66 24.63 29.13
N LEU A 665 29.45 23.87 30.21
CA LEU A 665 28.12 23.59 30.76
C LEU A 665 27.36 24.86 31.17
N ILE A 666 28.05 25.84 31.77
CA ILE A 666 27.44 27.14 32.13
C ILE A 666 27.04 27.94 30.89
N LYS A 667 27.86 27.95 29.82
CA LYS A 667 27.52 28.64 28.55
C LYS A 667 26.32 27.95 27.88
N GLU A 668 26.28 26.63 27.88
CA GLU A 668 25.17 25.83 27.32
C GLU A 668 23.85 26.05 28.10
N GLU A 669 23.89 26.05 29.44
CA GLU A 669 22.72 26.33 30.27
C GLU A 669 22.22 27.78 30.13
N LYS A 670 23.14 28.75 30.00
CA LYS A 670 22.80 30.15 29.67
C LYS A 670 22.09 30.25 28.32
N MET A 671 22.60 29.61 27.26
CA MET A 671 21.94 29.61 25.95
C MET A 671 20.56 28.94 26.00
N ARG A 672 20.42 27.80 26.69
CA ARG A 672 19.14 27.10 26.85
C ARG A 672 18.10 27.94 27.60
N LYS A 673 18.54 28.71 28.61
CA LYS A 673 17.71 29.72 29.30
C LYS A 673 17.35 30.90 28.39
N MET A 674 18.25 31.37 27.54
CA MET A 674 17.98 32.45 26.58
C MET A 674 16.94 32.02 25.53
N ALA A 675 17.07 30.82 24.95
CA ALA A 675 16.06 30.24 24.05
C ALA A 675 14.68 30.07 24.73
N SER A 676 14.66 29.73 26.03
CA SER A 676 13.42 29.64 26.82
C SER A 676 12.74 30.99 27.13
N LYS A 677 13.49 32.11 26.99
CA LYS A 677 12.93 33.47 27.03
C LYS A 677 12.40 33.89 25.66
N LEU A 678 13.15 33.63 24.59
CA LEU A 678 12.74 33.93 23.21
C LEU A 678 11.43 33.23 22.82
N THR A 679 11.23 32.00 23.28
CA THR A 679 9.96 31.25 23.11
C THR A 679 8.81 31.69 24.02
N LYS A 680 9.01 32.70 24.90
CA LYS A 680 7.99 33.25 25.81
C LYS A 680 7.67 34.73 25.59
N ALA A 681 8.53 35.51 24.94
CA ALA A 681 8.18 36.84 24.47
C ALA A 681 7.24 36.71 23.27
N SER A 682 6.10 37.40 23.27
CA SER A 682 5.27 37.42 22.07
C SER A 682 5.89 38.38 21.04
N PHE A 683 6.00 37.96 19.78
CA PHE A 683 6.59 38.81 18.73
C PHE A 683 5.88 40.18 18.58
N SER A 684 4.61 40.24 18.99
CA SER A 684 3.78 41.45 19.01
C SER A 684 4.22 42.52 20.02
N GLU A 685 4.97 42.17 21.07
CA GLU A 685 5.49 43.15 22.05
C GLU A 685 6.83 43.75 21.62
N VAL A 686 7.56 43.10 20.71
CA VAL A 686 8.91 43.50 20.29
C VAL A 686 8.91 44.17 18.91
N CYS A 687 8.05 43.74 17.99
CA CYS A 687 7.94 44.28 16.64
C CYS A 687 6.51 44.72 16.32
N ASN A 688 6.35 46.00 15.95
CA ASN A 688 5.07 46.53 15.48
C ASN A 688 4.91 46.25 13.97
N LEU A 689 4.24 45.14 13.66
CA LEU A 689 4.10 44.59 12.30
C LEU A 689 3.29 45.48 11.34
N ASP A 690 2.55 46.48 11.82
CA ASP A 690 1.90 47.49 10.97
C ASP A 690 2.89 48.44 10.27
N ARG A 691 4.19 48.38 10.62
CA ARG A 691 5.24 49.32 10.14
C ARG A 691 6.56 48.67 9.69
N MET A 692 6.72 47.36 9.81
CA MET A 692 7.94 46.65 9.39
C MET A 692 7.62 45.22 8.99
N SER A 693 8.31 44.70 7.98
CA SER A 693 8.13 43.30 7.57
C SER A 693 8.71 42.34 8.61
N MET A 694 8.20 41.10 8.65
CA MET A 694 8.77 40.06 9.52
C MET A 694 10.26 39.83 9.26
N LYS A 695 10.74 40.01 8.02
CA LYS A 695 12.15 39.85 7.63
C LYS A 695 13.05 40.94 8.24
N GLU A 696 12.56 42.18 8.34
CA GLU A 696 13.26 43.29 8.99
C GLU A 696 13.25 43.15 10.52
N CYS A 697 12.11 42.76 11.10
CA CYS A 697 11.99 42.43 12.52
C CYS A 697 12.99 41.33 12.91
N LEU A 698 13.06 40.24 12.15
CA LEU A 698 13.98 39.13 12.41
C LEU A 698 15.44 39.57 12.30
N LYS A 699 15.78 40.39 11.29
CA LYS A 699 17.13 40.93 11.15
C LYS A 699 17.51 41.82 12.35
N LYS A 700 16.63 42.73 12.76
CA LYS A 700 16.90 43.61 13.91
C LYS A 700 17.09 42.82 15.21
N LEU A 701 16.30 41.75 15.42
CA LEU A 701 16.47 40.84 16.55
C LEU A 701 17.81 40.10 16.54
N ILE A 702 18.37 39.80 15.37
CA ILE A 702 19.71 39.22 15.23
C ILE A 702 20.78 40.28 15.49
N ASP A 703 20.68 41.46 14.89
CA ASP A 703 21.64 42.57 15.06
C ASP A 703 21.71 43.03 16.54
N ASP A 704 20.55 43.24 17.20
CA ASP A 704 20.46 43.57 18.65
C ASP A 704 20.94 42.42 19.57
N SER A 705 21.04 41.18 19.07
CA SER A 705 21.58 40.04 19.82
C SER A 705 23.11 39.90 19.71
N GLY A 706 23.70 40.44 18.64
CA GLY A 706 25.16 40.45 18.44
C GLY A 706 25.86 41.41 19.41
N THR A 707 25.33 42.63 19.54
CA THR A 707 25.89 43.65 20.47
C THR A 707 25.87 43.19 21.93
N LEU A 708 24.89 42.39 22.33
CA LEU A 708 24.82 41.77 23.67
C LEU A 708 25.79 40.60 23.89
N VAL A 709 26.50 40.13 22.85
CA VAL A 709 27.63 39.20 22.99
C VAL A 709 28.93 39.99 23.16
N ASP A 710 29.12 41.05 22.37
CA ASP A 710 30.30 41.91 22.45
C ASP A 710 30.40 42.62 23.82
N GLU A 711 29.30 43.13 24.37
CA GLU A 711 29.24 43.72 25.73
C GLU A 711 29.51 42.71 26.88
N LEU A 712 29.62 41.39 26.60
CA LEU A 712 29.83 40.36 27.61
C LEU A 712 31.22 39.70 27.59
N ASP A 713 32.03 39.92 26.55
CA ASP A 713 33.43 39.48 26.52
C ASP A 713 34.40 40.56 27.08
N ASP A 714 33.91 41.79 27.36
CA ASP A 714 34.66 42.94 27.91
C ASP A 714 34.59 43.10 29.47
N GLU A 715 33.82 42.29 30.21
CA GLU A 715 33.63 42.40 31.68
C GLU A 715 34.44 41.39 32.54
N ASP A 716 35.24 40.48 31.96
CA ASP A 716 35.81 39.30 32.65
C ASP A 716 37.37 39.21 32.57
N ASP A 717 38.08 40.28 32.97
CA ASP A 717 39.56 40.43 33.06
C ASP A 717 40.07 40.68 34.52
#